data_AF-A0A6J4HJX1-F1
#
_entry.id   AF-A0A6J4HJX1-F1
#
_cell.length_a   1.000
_cell.length_b   1.000
_cell.length_c   1.000
_cell.angle_alpha   90.00
_cell.angle_beta   90.00
_cell.angle_gamma   90.00
#
_symmetry.space_group_name_H-M   'P 1'
#
loop_
_entity.id
_entity.type
_entity.pdbx_description
1 polymer ?
#
loop_
_entity_poly.entity_id
_entity_poly.type
_entity_poly.pdbx_seq_one_letter_code
_entity_poly.pdbx_strand_id
1 'polypeptide(L)'
;MVGPLLESKYRVPGRRPGTITRPRLLDVLGGTVGAALTVVSAPAGFGKSTLLAEWLAAVPPSTAAVAWVSLDERDDDPARFWTYAVAAVQAATGVGDSALGLLTSSPSSSEAALVAVLNDIGGMSRDLVLVLDDLHLVTSPAVHEGITFLLEHRPPQLHLVLATRVDPPLPLARWRARGELVEIRAADLRFTEQESATYLNGPMGLSLSEHDVAILDRRAEGWIAALQLAALSMRGRDDVGAFIAGFAGDDRYVVDYLAEEVLARLPDATREFLLQTSVLERLTGPLCDAVTGREGGRGTLLALERANLFLVPLDDRRQWYRYHHLFADVLRAHLTDERAETVPELHRRASTWLSDAGDAPAAVDHALAGGHVDRAADLMERAMPTMRRERREAELVRWVRSLPDEVVRVRPVLGMAFVGALAQASQFDTVEQRLADVERAVRPAGGAWPAQAPPGLVVVDEEGYRSVPAGLEMYRAALALRRADLGATSGHAREALSLAPATDDLTRAAAGALGGLASWARGDLARAATLLMLALPGSAYVYQGEELGLPEHTTLPDELRQDPTWLRTGRTVRGRDGCRVPVPWVADAPAYGFSPTGRTWLPQPEAYGPLARDRQRGVPGSTYEMYRAALALRRECRLGEGSLEWLPGLPDGVLGLRNGEVVALVNVTGEPVAVPDGLEVVLASGELDGDRLPAGTAVWAR
;
A
#
# COMPACT_ATOMS: atom_id res chain seq x y z
N MET A 1 25.73 -44.81 -39.25
CA MET A 1 24.57 -44.94 -40.15
C MET A 1 23.33 -44.64 -39.34
N VAL A 2 22.51 -43.67 -39.79
CA VAL A 2 21.22 -43.36 -39.17
C VAL A 2 20.27 -44.54 -39.46
N GLY A 3 19.62 -45.07 -38.41
CA GLY A 3 18.63 -46.15 -38.55
C GLY A 3 17.34 -45.69 -39.27
N PRO A 4 16.35 -46.58 -39.46
CA PRO A 4 15.08 -46.20 -40.10
C PRO A 4 14.42 -45.03 -39.35
N LEU A 5 13.88 -44.07 -40.12
CA LEU A 5 13.22 -42.89 -39.59
C LEU A 5 11.78 -43.21 -39.17
N LEU A 6 11.33 -42.60 -38.09
CA LEU A 6 9.95 -42.69 -37.65
C LEU A 6 9.11 -41.60 -38.33
N GLU A 7 8.20 -42.00 -39.22
CA GLU A 7 7.28 -41.09 -39.94
C GLU A 7 6.49 -40.17 -39.01
N SER A 8 6.11 -40.66 -37.82
CA SER A 8 5.36 -39.88 -36.84
C SER A 8 6.10 -38.63 -36.38
N LYS A 9 7.44 -38.60 -36.45
CA LYS A 9 8.24 -37.45 -36.02
C LYS A 9 8.18 -36.29 -37.01
N TYR A 10 7.93 -36.56 -38.28
CA TYR A 10 7.91 -35.55 -39.33
C TYR A 10 6.54 -35.34 -39.98
N ARG A 11 5.48 -35.67 -39.26
CA ARG A 11 4.11 -35.29 -39.58
C ARG A 11 3.65 -34.16 -38.66
N VAL A 12 2.88 -33.22 -39.21
CA VAL A 12 2.24 -32.17 -38.43
C VAL A 12 1.27 -32.81 -37.42
N PRO A 13 1.34 -32.45 -36.12
CA PRO A 13 0.42 -32.96 -35.12
C PRO A 13 -1.04 -32.63 -35.46
N GLY A 14 -1.94 -33.59 -35.26
CA GLY A 14 -3.37 -33.36 -35.42
C GLY A 14 -3.91 -32.36 -34.39
N ARG A 15 -4.92 -31.57 -34.78
CA ARG A 15 -5.61 -30.65 -33.87
C ARG A 15 -6.27 -31.44 -32.73
N ARG A 16 -5.94 -31.11 -31.49
CA ARG A 16 -6.52 -31.78 -30.32
C ARG A 16 -7.99 -31.35 -30.15
N PRO A 17 -8.91 -32.26 -29.79
CA PRO A 17 -10.26 -31.89 -29.40
C PRO A 17 -10.22 -30.93 -28.20
N GLY A 18 -11.06 -29.90 -28.20
CA GLY A 18 -11.18 -28.97 -27.08
C GLY A 18 -10.12 -27.85 -27.03
N THR A 19 -9.48 -27.54 -28.15
CA THR A 19 -8.65 -26.33 -28.31
C THR A 19 -9.51 -25.12 -28.67
N ILE A 20 -9.19 -23.94 -28.13
CA ILE A 20 -9.79 -22.67 -28.54
C ILE A 20 -8.90 -21.95 -29.56
N THR A 21 -9.52 -21.17 -30.44
CA THR A 21 -8.80 -20.33 -31.43
C THR A 21 -8.30 -19.04 -30.81
N ARG A 22 -7.09 -18.62 -31.22
CA ARG A 22 -6.40 -17.45 -30.66
C ARG A 22 -6.05 -16.43 -31.76
N PRO A 23 -7.03 -15.67 -32.29
CA PRO A 23 -6.85 -14.83 -33.48
C PRO A 23 -5.65 -13.90 -33.39
N ARG A 24 -5.45 -13.23 -32.25
CA ARG A 24 -4.31 -12.32 -32.03
C ARG A 24 -2.93 -12.95 -32.25
N LEU A 25 -2.75 -14.24 -31.94
CA LEU A 25 -1.47 -14.94 -32.14
C LEU A 25 -1.36 -15.49 -33.56
N LEU A 26 -2.49 -15.87 -34.17
CA LEU A 26 -2.54 -16.24 -35.58
C LEU A 26 -2.21 -15.06 -36.48
N ASP A 27 -2.65 -13.85 -36.13
CA ASP A 27 -2.31 -12.61 -36.84
C ASP A 27 -0.80 -12.34 -36.79
N VAL A 28 -0.17 -12.54 -35.62
CA VAL A 28 1.31 -12.42 -35.47
C VAL A 28 2.03 -13.47 -36.32
N LEU A 29 1.57 -14.73 -36.30
CA LEU A 29 2.12 -15.80 -37.13
C LEU A 29 1.85 -15.62 -38.63
N GLY A 30 0.87 -14.77 -39.00
CA GLY A 30 0.69 -14.33 -40.39
C GLY A 30 1.93 -13.67 -40.98
N GLY A 31 2.76 -13.04 -40.14
CA GLY A 31 4.05 -12.45 -40.54
C GLY A 31 5.15 -13.47 -40.85
N THR A 32 4.99 -14.75 -40.54
CA THR A 32 6.03 -15.78 -40.72
C THR A 32 6.43 -15.97 -42.19
N VAL A 33 5.49 -15.86 -43.13
CA VAL A 33 5.74 -16.00 -44.58
C VAL A 33 6.52 -14.80 -45.16
N GLY A 34 6.83 -13.77 -44.34
CA GLY A 34 7.74 -12.67 -44.69
C GLY A 34 9.04 -12.66 -43.89
N ALA A 35 9.18 -13.51 -42.86
CA ALA A 35 10.30 -13.49 -41.92
C ALA A 35 11.35 -14.57 -42.25
N ALA A 36 12.57 -14.39 -41.72
CA ALA A 36 13.60 -15.42 -41.73
C ALA A 36 13.36 -16.49 -40.69
N LEU A 37 13.00 -16.02 -39.51
CA LEU A 37 12.96 -16.84 -38.32
C LEU A 37 11.72 -16.46 -37.53
N THR A 38 10.94 -17.45 -37.15
CA THR A 38 9.91 -17.32 -36.13
C THR A 38 10.33 -18.14 -34.91
N VAL A 39 10.35 -17.52 -33.72
CA VAL A 39 10.68 -18.20 -32.47
C VAL A 39 9.47 -18.18 -31.55
N VAL A 40 8.94 -19.36 -31.23
CA VAL A 40 7.90 -19.57 -30.22
C VAL A 40 8.58 -20.16 -28.98
N SER A 41 8.86 -19.31 -27.99
CA SER A 41 9.65 -19.68 -26.81
C SER A 41 8.86 -19.46 -25.52
N ALA A 42 8.55 -20.55 -24.83
CA ALA A 42 7.80 -20.55 -23.57
C ALA A 42 7.96 -21.87 -22.80
N PRO A 43 7.71 -21.90 -21.48
CA PRO A 43 7.76 -23.12 -20.68
C PRO A 43 6.81 -24.22 -21.17
N ALA A 44 6.91 -25.40 -20.56
CA ALA A 44 5.94 -26.47 -20.75
C ALA A 44 4.51 -26.00 -20.42
N GLY A 45 3.51 -26.51 -21.15
CA GLY A 45 2.11 -26.22 -20.85
C GLY A 45 1.58 -24.86 -21.32
N PHE A 46 2.36 -24.05 -22.07
CA PHE A 46 1.89 -22.79 -22.69
C PHE A 46 1.29 -22.97 -24.09
N GLY A 47 1.11 -24.21 -24.55
CA GLY A 47 0.40 -24.50 -25.81
C GLY A 47 1.18 -24.20 -27.10
N LYS A 48 2.52 -24.11 -27.07
CA LYS A 48 3.38 -23.83 -28.25
C LYS A 48 3.04 -24.69 -29.48
N SER A 49 3.15 -26.01 -29.36
CA SER A 49 2.89 -26.95 -30.46
C SER A 49 1.43 -26.93 -30.89
N THR A 50 0.50 -26.62 -29.97
CA THR A 50 -0.93 -26.49 -30.28
C THR A 50 -1.21 -25.24 -31.10
N LEU A 51 -0.59 -24.10 -30.76
CA LEU A 51 -0.68 -22.87 -31.54
C LEU A 51 -0.11 -23.06 -32.95
N LEU A 52 1.07 -23.68 -33.05
CA LEU A 52 1.70 -23.92 -34.35
C LEU A 52 0.88 -24.86 -35.23
N ALA A 53 0.36 -25.96 -34.65
CA ALA A 53 -0.52 -26.87 -35.39
C ALA A 53 -1.83 -26.18 -35.83
N GLU A 54 -2.39 -25.30 -35.00
CA GLU A 54 -3.57 -24.50 -35.37
C GLU A 54 -3.26 -23.55 -36.54
N TRP A 55 -2.15 -22.80 -36.45
CA TRP A 55 -1.74 -21.87 -37.49
C TRP A 55 -1.47 -22.59 -38.82
N LEU A 56 -0.71 -23.68 -38.79
CA LEU A 56 -0.40 -24.47 -39.99
C LEU A 56 -1.65 -25.08 -40.62
N ALA A 57 -2.66 -25.46 -39.84
CA ALA A 57 -3.93 -25.95 -40.36
C ALA A 57 -4.73 -24.85 -41.12
N ALA A 58 -4.45 -23.58 -40.84
CA ALA A 58 -5.04 -22.45 -41.55
C ALA A 58 -4.23 -22.00 -42.77
N VAL A 59 -2.98 -22.47 -42.93
CA VAL A 59 -2.14 -22.17 -44.11
C VAL A 59 -2.61 -23.02 -45.30
N PRO A 60 -3.08 -22.40 -46.41
CA PRO A 60 -3.49 -23.15 -47.59
C PRO A 60 -2.30 -23.90 -48.22
N PRO A 61 -2.49 -25.13 -48.70
CA PRO A 61 -1.42 -25.87 -49.42
C PRO A 61 -0.88 -25.16 -50.66
N SER A 62 -1.64 -24.21 -51.21
CA SER A 62 -1.24 -23.36 -52.33
C SER A 62 -0.28 -22.24 -51.94
N THR A 63 -0.22 -21.87 -50.66
CA THR A 63 0.60 -20.77 -50.16
C THR A 63 1.99 -21.25 -49.81
N ALA A 64 2.10 -22.30 -49.00
CA ALA A 64 3.39 -22.86 -48.59
C ALA A 64 3.28 -24.37 -48.37
N ALA A 65 4.38 -25.08 -48.66
CA ALA A 65 4.59 -26.43 -48.18
C ALA A 65 5.00 -26.41 -46.70
N VAL A 66 4.56 -27.39 -45.93
CA VAL A 66 4.82 -27.46 -44.49
C VAL A 66 5.62 -28.71 -44.17
N ALA A 67 6.85 -28.51 -43.69
CA ALA A 67 7.69 -29.55 -43.13
C ALA A 67 7.71 -29.40 -41.60
N TRP A 68 7.50 -30.49 -40.87
CA TRP A 68 7.49 -30.50 -39.41
C TRP A 68 8.51 -31.51 -38.91
N VAL A 69 9.18 -31.22 -37.80
CA VAL A 69 10.05 -32.15 -37.09
C VAL A 69 9.77 -32.03 -35.59
N SER A 70 9.34 -33.12 -34.98
CA SER A 70 9.21 -33.26 -33.51
C SER A 70 10.50 -33.85 -32.98
N LEU A 71 11.25 -33.07 -32.19
CA LEU A 71 12.56 -33.47 -31.68
C LEU A 71 12.44 -34.27 -30.38
N ASP A 72 13.36 -35.20 -30.16
CA ASP A 72 13.60 -35.88 -28.89
C ASP A 72 15.09 -35.85 -28.51
N GLU A 73 15.42 -36.29 -27.29
CA GLU A 73 16.82 -36.28 -26.78
C GLU A 73 17.82 -37.01 -27.67
N ARG A 74 17.38 -37.96 -28.50
CA ARG A 74 18.27 -38.72 -29.39
C ARG A 74 18.68 -37.92 -30.62
N ASP A 75 17.95 -36.86 -30.94
CA ASP A 75 18.24 -35.98 -32.09
C ASP A 75 19.30 -34.93 -31.76
N ASP A 76 19.95 -35.01 -30.60
CA ASP A 76 21.16 -34.22 -30.31
C ASP A 76 22.35 -34.63 -31.21
N ASP A 77 22.29 -35.81 -31.84
CA ASP A 77 23.22 -36.24 -32.87
C ASP A 77 23.02 -35.47 -34.19
N PRO A 78 24.03 -34.72 -34.70
CA PRO A 78 23.87 -33.87 -35.89
C PRO A 78 23.41 -34.62 -37.14
N ALA A 79 23.94 -35.82 -37.38
CA ALA A 79 23.59 -36.60 -38.57
C ALA A 79 22.12 -37.02 -38.53
N ARG A 80 21.64 -37.49 -37.37
CA ARG A 80 20.25 -37.86 -37.17
C ARG A 80 19.32 -36.64 -37.27
N PHE A 81 19.68 -35.52 -36.63
CA PHE A 81 18.93 -34.28 -36.68
C PHE A 81 18.68 -33.83 -38.14
N TRP A 82 19.76 -33.68 -38.91
CA TRP A 82 19.66 -33.22 -40.29
C TRP A 82 18.97 -34.25 -41.19
N THR A 83 19.10 -35.55 -40.90
CA THR A 83 18.36 -36.58 -41.64
C THR A 83 16.86 -36.43 -41.43
N TYR A 84 16.38 -36.19 -40.20
CA TYR A 84 14.95 -35.92 -39.96
C TYR A 84 14.49 -34.61 -40.59
N ALA A 85 15.30 -33.55 -40.51
CA ALA A 85 14.96 -32.26 -41.13
C ALA A 85 14.82 -32.37 -42.65
N VAL A 86 15.80 -32.98 -43.33
CA VAL A 86 15.74 -33.15 -44.80
C VAL A 86 14.64 -34.13 -45.19
N ALA A 87 14.40 -35.20 -44.43
CA ALA A 87 13.29 -36.12 -44.69
C ALA A 87 11.91 -35.42 -44.56
N ALA A 88 11.76 -34.51 -43.60
CA ALA A 88 10.55 -33.70 -43.45
C ALA A 88 10.36 -32.76 -44.65
N VAL A 89 11.45 -32.13 -45.12
CA VAL A 89 11.41 -31.31 -46.35
C VAL A 89 11.00 -32.17 -47.54
N GLN A 90 11.67 -33.31 -47.76
CA GLN A 90 11.37 -34.24 -48.85
C GLN A 90 9.91 -34.70 -48.82
N ALA A 91 9.37 -35.06 -47.66
CA ALA A 91 7.98 -35.47 -47.53
C ALA A 91 6.99 -34.34 -47.88
N ALA A 92 7.33 -33.09 -47.59
CA ALA A 92 6.49 -31.94 -47.88
C ALA A 92 6.61 -31.43 -49.33
N THR A 93 7.81 -31.57 -49.92
CA THR A 93 8.17 -30.91 -51.18
C THR A 93 8.55 -31.80 -52.34
N GLY A 94 8.96 -33.03 -52.07
CA GLY A 94 9.58 -33.92 -53.04
C GLY A 94 11.03 -33.56 -53.38
N VAL A 95 11.65 -32.58 -52.70
CA VAL A 95 13.06 -32.21 -52.91
C VAL A 95 13.95 -32.62 -51.73
N GLY A 96 15.25 -32.83 -51.95
CA GLY A 96 16.20 -33.23 -50.90
C GLY A 96 16.77 -34.66 -51.00
N ASP A 97 16.48 -35.41 -52.08
CA ASP A 97 17.01 -36.77 -52.31
C ASP A 97 18.55 -36.80 -52.26
N SER A 98 19.20 -35.83 -52.91
CA SER A 98 20.66 -35.69 -52.93
C SER A 98 21.22 -35.45 -51.52
N ALA A 99 20.58 -34.57 -50.75
CA ALA A 99 20.96 -34.27 -49.38
C ALA A 99 20.80 -35.49 -48.45
N LEU A 100 19.72 -36.27 -48.59
CA LEU A 100 19.56 -37.53 -47.85
C LEU A 100 20.63 -38.56 -48.20
N GLY A 101 21.00 -38.66 -49.48
CA GLY A 101 22.10 -39.52 -49.95
C GLY A 101 23.44 -39.16 -49.31
N LEU A 102 23.72 -37.86 -49.16
CA LEU A 102 24.94 -37.38 -48.48
C LEU A 102 24.94 -37.75 -46.99
N LEU A 103 23.85 -37.45 -46.28
CA LEU A 103 23.71 -37.72 -44.84
C LEU A 103 23.78 -39.22 -44.51
N THR A 104 23.30 -40.08 -45.41
CA THR A 104 23.33 -41.54 -45.22
C THR A 104 24.69 -42.17 -45.57
N SER A 105 25.46 -41.56 -46.49
CA SER A 105 26.76 -42.07 -46.93
C SER A 105 27.93 -41.67 -46.03
N SER A 106 27.88 -40.51 -45.36
CA SER A 106 28.89 -40.10 -44.38
C SER A 106 28.35 -39.10 -43.35
N PRO A 107 28.52 -39.33 -42.03
CA PRO A 107 28.06 -38.40 -40.99
C PRO A 107 28.72 -37.01 -41.05
N SER A 108 29.93 -36.92 -41.59
CA SER A 108 30.72 -35.67 -41.69
C SER A 108 30.26 -34.72 -42.80
N SER A 109 29.16 -35.04 -43.50
CA SER A 109 28.68 -34.34 -44.69
C SER A 109 27.52 -33.37 -44.45
N SER A 110 27.17 -33.08 -43.19
CA SER A 110 25.99 -32.27 -42.84
C SER A 110 25.95 -30.91 -43.57
N GLU A 111 27.09 -30.21 -43.67
CA GLU A 111 27.18 -28.94 -44.40
C GLU A 111 26.94 -29.11 -45.91
N ALA A 112 27.52 -30.14 -46.53
CA ALA A 112 27.30 -30.44 -47.95
C ALA A 112 25.83 -30.81 -48.24
N ALA A 113 25.19 -31.54 -47.32
CA ALA A 113 23.77 -31.85 -47.41
C ALA A 113 22.89 -30.59 -47.24
N LEU A 114 23.26 -29.69 -46.32
CA LEU A 114 22.60 -28.39 -46.16
C LEU A 114 22.70 -27.55 -47.43
N VAL A 115 23.88 -27.46 -48.04
CA VAL A 115 24.06 -26.76 -49.33
C VAL A 115 23.20 -27.39 -50.42
N ALA A 116 23.16 -28.72 -50.52
CA ALA A 116 22.34 -29.42 -51.50
C ALA A 116 20.84 -29.11 -51.32
N VAL A 117 20.31 -29.21 -50.10
CA VAL A 117 18.88 -28.96 -49.84
C VAL A 117 18.52 -27.48 -50.02
N LEU A 118 19.41 -26.54 -49.67
CA LEU A 118 19.18 -25.11 -49.88
C LEU A 118 19.08 -24.75 -51.37
N ASN A 119 19.93 -25.33 -52.21
CA ASN A 119 19.87 -25.14 -53.66
C ASN A 119 18.58 -25.71 -54.25
N ASP A 120 18.18 -26.91 -53.80
CA ASP A 120 16.92 -27.54 -54.21
C ASP A 120 15.71 -26.66 -53.83
N ILE A 121 15.69 -26.12 -52.60
CA ILE A 121 14.62 -25.22 -52.15
C ILE A 121 14.62 -23.90 -52.93
N GLY A 122 15.79 -23.34 -53.25
CA GLY A 122 15.91 -22.12 -54.04
C GLY A 122 15.33 -22.21 -55.46
N GLY A 123 15.24 -23.42 -56.01
CA GLY A 123 14.59 -23.71 -57.29
C GLY A 123 13.07 -23.85 -57.21
N MET A 124 12.46 -23.83 -56.02
CA MET A 124 11.02 -23.99 -55.85
C MET A 124 10.25 -22.71 -56.18
N SER A 125 9.04 -22.87 -56.72
CA SER A 125 8.10 -21.78 -57.01
C SER A 125 7.14 -21.46 -55.86
N ARG A 126 7.19 -22.24 -54.78
CA ARG A 126 6.34 -22.11 -53.61
C ARG A 126 7.17 -22.02 -52.35
N ASP A 127 6.65 -21.35 -51.34
CA ASP A 127 7.32 -21.20 -50.05
C ASP A 127 7.32 -22.53 -49.28
N LEU A 128 8.27 -22.67 -48.37
CA LEU A 128 8.46 -23.79 -47.46
C LEU A 128 8.58 -23.27 -46.03
N VAL A 129 7.66 -23.71 -45.18
CA VAL A 129 7.74 -23.50 -43.74
C VAL A 129 8.33 -24.77 -43.12
N LEU A 130 9.51 -24.66 -42.52
CA LEU A 130 10.15 -25.73 -41.75
C LEU A 130 9.96 -25.46 -40.26
N VAL A 131 9.23 -26.34 -39.58
CA VAL A 131 9.01 -26.26 -38.12
C VAL A 131 9.88 -27.27 -37.40
N LEU A 132 10.66 -26.78 -36.44
CA LEU A 132 11.42 -27.59 -35.48
C LEU A 132 10.77 -27.43 -34.10
N ASP A 133 10.02 -28.46 -33.68
CA ASP A 133 9.35 -28.48 -32.38
C ASP A 133 10.22 -29.15 -31.32
N ASP A 134 10.15 -28.60 -30.11
CA ASP A 134 10.95 -28.99 -28.95
C ASP A 134 12.48 -28.88 -29.11
N LEU A 135 12.96 -27.82 -29.79
CA LEU A 135 14.41 -27.60 -30.05
C LEU A 135 15.29 -27.57 -28.79
N HIS A 136 14.78 -27.17 -27.63
CA HIS A 136 15.49 -27.21 -26.35
C HIS A 136 16.07 -28.58 -25.95
N LEU A 137 15.62 -29.69 -26.56
CA LEU A 137 16.19 -31.02 -26.36
C LEU A 137 17.52 -31.23 -27.09
N VAL A 138 17.87 -30.34 -28.02
CA VAL A 138 19.12 -30.34 -28.77
C VAL A 138 20.07 -29.31 -28.16
N THR A 139 21.22 -29.77 -27.70
CA THR A 139 22.28 -28.95 -27.06
C THR A 139 23.55 -28.88 -27.91
N SER A 140 23.67 -29.75 -28.91
CA SER A 140 24.82 -29.90 -29.80
C SER A 140 25.18 -28.60 -30.54
N PRO A 141 26.41 -28.07 -30.36
CA PRO A 141 26.88 -26.88 -31.07
C PRO A 141 26.84 -27.03 -32.59
N ALA A 142 27.17 -28.22 -33.10
CA ALA A 142 27.20 -28.49 -34.54
C ALA A 142 25.79 -28.39 -35.18
N VAL A 143 24.73 -28.73 -34.46
CA VAL A 143 23.35 -28.54 -34.94
C VAL A 143 23.02 -27.05 -34.98
N HIS A 144 23.32 -26.31 -33.92
CA HIS A 144 23.07 -24.87 -33.85
C HIS A 144 23.85 -24.06 -34.89
N GLU A 145 25.10 -24.44 -35.15
CA GLU A 145 25.92 -23.90 -36.24
C GLU A 145 25.27 -24.17 -37.61
N GLY A 146 24.79 -25.40 -37.84
CA GLY A 146 24.08 -25.72 -39.08
C GLY A 146 22.74 -24.97 -39.24
N ILE A 147 21.98 -24.75 -38.15
CA ILE A 147 20.77 -23.91 -38.18
C ILE A 147 21.14 -22.46 -38.52
N THR A 148 22.23 -21.95 -37.94
CA THR A 148 22.73 -20.61 -38.24
C THR A 148 23.14 -20.50 -39.72
N PHE A 149 23.87 -21.50 -40.22
CA PHE A 149 24.25 -21.59 -41.63
C PHE A 149 23.04 -21.57 -42.56
N LEU A 150 22.01 -22.36 -42.24
CA LEU A 150 20.75 -22.41 -42.99
C LEU A 150 20.06 -21.04 -43.00
N LEU A 151 20.01 -20.33 -41.88
CA LEU A 151 19.43 -18.98 -41.80
C LEU A 151 20.23 -17.93 -42.57
N GLU A 152 21.56 -18.02 -42.57
CA GLU A 152 22.44 -17.09 -43.29
C GLU A 152 22.39 -17.25 -44.81
N HIS A 153 22.19 -18.47 -45.29
CA HIS A 153 22.19 -18.82 -46.71
C HIS A 153 20.80 -19.19 -47.23
N ARG A 154 19.74 -18.86 -46.49
CA ARG A 154 18.37 -19.25 -46.85
C ARG A 154 17.96 -18.64 -48.21
N PRO A 155 17.30 -19.41 -49.07
CA PRO A 155 16.57 -18.84 -50.19
C PRO A 155 15.31 -18.10 -49.67
N PRO A 156 14.75 -17.13 -50.42
CA PRO A 156 13.54 -16.39 -50.02
C PRO A 156 12.34 -17.28 -49.68
N GLN A 157 12.27 -18.46 -50.30
CA GLN A 157 11.21 -19.45 -50.12
C GLN A 157 11.26 -20.16 -48.75
N LEU A 158 12.37 -20.09 -48.01
CA LEU A 158 12.54 -20.84 -46.75
C LEU A 158 12.24 -19.96 -45.53
N HIS A 159 11.24 -20.38 -44.76
CA HIS A 159 10.85 -19.79 -43.49
C HIS A 159 11.04 -20.79 -42.36
N LEU A 160 11.90 -20.47 -41.40
CA LEU A 160 12.20 -21.36 -40.27
C LEU A 160 11.34 -20.97 -39.05
N VAL A 161 10.70 -21.96 -38.44
CA VAL A 161 9.93 -21.81 -37.20
C VAL A 161 10.50 -22.71 -36.12
N LEU A 162 10.88 -22.13 -34.98
CA LEU A 162 11.45 -22.83 -33.85
C LEU A 162 10.48 -22.79 -32.67
N ALA A 163 10.02 -23.94 -32.20
CA ALA A 163 9.35 -24.07 -30.92
C ALA A 163 10.31 -24.63 -29.87
N THR A 164 10.42 -23.93 -28.75
CA THR A 164 11.44 -24.22 -27.73
C THR A 164 10.98 -23.80 -26.33
N ARG A 165 11.59 -24.36 -25.30
CA ARG A 165 11.39 -23.93 -23.91
C ARG A 165 12.35 -22.84 -23.48
N VAL A 166 13.50 -22.71 -24.15
CA VAL A 166 14.55 -21.76 -23.82
C VAL A 166 15.06 -21.11 -25.09
N ASP A 167 15.66 -19.92 -24.98
CA ASP A 167 16.21 -19.27 -26.16
C ASP A 167 17.32 -20.14 -26.74
N PRO A 168 17.23 -20.51 -28.03
CA PRO A 168 18.25 -21.33 -28.64
C PRO A 168 19.55 -20.52 -28.71
N PRO A 169 20.72 -21.15 -28.62
CA PRO A 169 22.02 -20.47 -28.66
C PRO A 169 22.36 -20.01 -30.10
N LEU A 170 21.51 -19.18 -30.65
CA LEU A 170 21.59 -18.59 -31.99
C LEU A 170 21.77 -17.07 -31.86
N PRO A 171 22.37 -16.39 -32.85
CA PRO A 171 22.56 -14.93 -32.84
C PRO A 171 21.26 -14.17 -33.13
N LEU A 172 20.20 -14.38 -32.33
CA LEU A 172 18.85 -13.83 -32.55
C LEU A 172 18.82 -12.30 -32.69
N ALA A 173 19.70 -11.60 -31.98
CA ALA A 173 19.80 -10.14 -32.04
C ALA A 173 20.06 -9.61 -33.47
N ARG A 174 20.78 -10.38 -34.30
CA ARG A 174 21.07 -10.03 -35.69
C ARG A 174 19.80 -9.97 -36.54
N TRP A 175 18.92 -10.97 -36.40
CA TRP A 175 17.65 -11.05 -37.14
C TRP A 175 16.62 -10.05 -36.62
N ARG A 176 16.63 -9.83 -35.29
CA ARG A 176 15.83 -8.77 -34.66
C ARG A 176 16.16 -7.38 -35.23
N ALA A 177 17.45 -7.05 -35.36
CA ALA A 177 17.88 -5.76 -35.90
C ALA A 177 17.52 -5.55 -37.39
N ARG A 178 17.31 -6.64 -38.13
CA ARG A 178 16.91 -6.61 -39.55
C ARG A 178 15.39 -6.60 -39.77
N GLY A 179 14.60 -6.77 -38.70
CA GLY A 179 13.14 -6.93 -38.83
C GLY A 179 12.73 -8.28 -39.44
N GLU A 180 13.62 -9.27 -39.47
CA GLU A 180 13.40 -10.59 -40.08
C GLU A 180 13.07 -11.67 -39.04
N LEU A 181 12.79 -11.26 -37.80
CA LEU A 181 12.49 -12.14 -36.67
C LEU A 181 11.07 -11.87 -36.15
N VAL A 182 10.22 -12.91 -36.15
CA VAL A 182 8.93 -12.91 -35.45
C VAL A 182 9.10 -13.66 -34.14
N GLU A 183 8.65 -13.09 -33.02
CA GLU A 183 8.81 -13.69 -31.69
C GLU A 183 7.48 -13.79 -30.97
N ILE A 184 7.20 -14.97 -30.44
CA ILE A 184 6.07 -15.22 -29.54
C ILE A 184 6.64 -15.79 -28.26
N ARG A 185 6.50 -15.04 -27.18
CA ARG A 185 7.08 -15.34 -25.87
C ARG A 185 6.01 -15.87 -24.90
N ALA A 186 6.46 -16.33 -23.73
CA ALA A 186 5.57 -16.85 -22.70
C ALA A 186 4.46 -15.85 -22.31
N ALA A 187 4.76 -14.54 -22.26
CA ALA A 187 3.78 -13.50 -21.98
C ALA A 187 2.69 -13.42 -23.05
N ASP A 188 3.07 -13.52 -24.34
CA ASP A 188 2.12 -13.51 -25.45
C ASP A 188 1.25 -14.78 -25.45
N LEU A 189 1.82 -15.92 -25.07
CA LEU A 189 1.13 -17.21 -25.03
C LEU A 189 0.17 -17.38 -23.85
N ARG A 190 0.19 -16.51 -22.84
CA ARG A 190 -0.80 -16.54 -21.74
C ARG A 190 -2.20 -16.38 -22.31
N PHE A 191 -3.16 -17.13 -21.78
CA PHE A 191 -4.55 -16.82 -22.03
C PHE A 191 -4.89 -15.44 -21.51
N THR A 192 -5.64 -14.69 -22.32
CA THR A 192 -6.37 -13.52 -21.83
C THR A 192 -7.55 -14.00 -20.99
N GLU A 193 -8.12 -13.14 -20.15
CA GLU A 193 -9.31 -13.48 -19.36
C GLU A 193 -10.46 -14.01 -20.25
N GLN A 194 -10.63 -13.44 -21.45
CA GLN A 194 -11.60 -13.91 -22.45
C GLN A 194 -11.25 -15.29 -23.01
N GLU A 195 -9.97 -15.57 -23.30
CA GLU A 195 -9.50 -16.88 -23.72
C GLU A 195 -9.70 -17.91 -22.59
N SER A 196 -9.40 -17.56 -21.34
CA SER A 196 -9.63 -18.39 -20.15
C SER A 196 -11.11 -18.73 -19.97
N ALA A 197 -12.01 -17.73 -20.06
CA ALA A 197 -13.46 -17.95 -19.99
C ALA A 197 -13.95 -18.89 -21.10
N THR A 198 -13.51 -18.65 -22.34
CA THR A 198 -13.89 -19.44 -23.51
C THR A 198 -13.40 -20.88 -23.38
N TYR A 199 -12.19 -21.09 -22.87
CA TYR A 199 -11.61 -22.42 -22.67
C TYR A 199 -12.29 -23.21 -21.55
N LEU A 200 -12.51 -22.57 -20.39
CA LEU A 200 -13.13 -23.20 -19.22
C LEU A 200 -14.60 -23.53 -19.48
N ASN A 201 -15.34 -22.59 -20.08
CA ASN A 201 -16.78 -22.77 -20.25
C ASN A 201 -17.17 -23.46 -21.57
N GLY A 202 -16.32 -23.41 -22.59
CA GLY A 202 -16.53 -24.11 -23.86
C GLY A 202 -16.00 -25.55 -23.80
N PRO A 203 -14.76 -25.81 -24.24
CA PRO A 203 -14.16 -27.14 -24.28
C PRO A 203 -14.22 -27.95 -22.99
N MET A 204 -14.01 -27.29 -21.84
CA MET A 204 -13.99 -27.99 -20.55
C MET A 204 -15.39 -28.21 -19.99
N GLY A 205 -16.40 -27.49 -20.49
CA GLY A 205 -17.81 -27.63 -20.14
C GLY A 205 -18.15 -27.17 -18.72
N LEU A 206 -17.33 -26.31 -18.12
CA LEU A 206 -17.61 -25.75 -16.81
C LEU A 206 -18.61 -24.60 -16.98
N SER A 207 -19.53 -24.38 -16.05
CA SER A 207 -20.49 -23.26 -16.13
C SER A 207 -20.09 -22.19 -15.12
N LEU A 208 -18.84 -21.73 -15.20
CA LEU A 208 -18.27 -20.80 -14.21
C LEU A 208 -18.75 -19.37 -14.44
N SER A 209 -18.94 -18.64 -13.35
CA SER A 209 -19.22 -17.21 -13.39
C SER A 209 -17.97 -16.41 -13.83
N GLU A 210 -18.17 -15.17 -14.29
CA GLU A 210 -17.05 -14.26 -14.61
C GLU A 210 -16.13 -14.05 -13.40
N HIS A 211 -16.71 -14.00 -12.19
CA HIS A 211 -15.94 -13.86 -10.95
C HIS A 211 -15.03 -15.07 -10.70
N ASP A 212 -15.55 -16.28 -10.88
CA ASP A 212 -14.80 -17.52 -10.70
C ASP A 212 -13.68 -17.68 -11.74
N VAL A 213 -13.96 -17.32 -12.99
CA VAL A 213 -12.95 -17.27 -14.05
C VAL A 213 -11.86 -16.26 -13.69
N ALA A 214 -12.21 -15.07 -13.22
CA ALA A 214 -11.23 -14.06 -12.81
C ALA A 214 -10.37 -14.49 -11.60
N ILE A 215 -10.89 -15.34 -10.71
CA ILE A 215 -10.08 -15.94 -9.64
C ILE A 215 -9.09 -16.96 -10.23
N LEU A 216 -9.56 -17.89 -11.05
CA LEU A 216 -8.71 -18.91 -11.67
C LEU A 216 -7.65 -18.30 -12.58
N ASP A 217 -8.02 -17.30 -13.38
CA ASP A 217 -7.11 -16.61 -14.29
C ASP A 217 -6.03 -15.84 -13.53
N ARG A 218 -6.38 -15.12 -12.45
CA ARG A 218 -5.39 -14.43 -11.61
C ARG A 218 -4.40 -15.37 -10.94
N ARG A 219 -4.83 -16.58 -10.57
CA ARG A 219 -3.95 -17.58 -9.95
C ARG A 219 -3.09 -18.29 -10.99
N ALA A 220 -3.70 -18.72 -12.10
CA ALA A 220 -3.00 -19.36 -13.20
C ALA A 220 -2.16 -18.40 -14.05
N GLU A 221 -2.37 -17.09 -13.93
CA GLU A 221 -1.84 -16.02 -14.80
C GLU A 221 -1.89 -16.37 -16.30
N GLY A 222 -3.01 -16.95 -16.75
CA GLY A 222 -3.21 -17.40 -18.12
C GLY A 222 -2.39 -18.64 -18.53
N TRP A 223 -1.78 -19.37 -17.59
CA TRP A 223 -1.08 -20.63 -17.88
C TRP A 223 -2.06 -21.74 -18.24
N ILE A 224 -2.06 -22.12 -19.52
CA ILE A 224 -3.04 -23.05 -20.12
C ILE A 224 -3.06 -24.40 -19.39
N ALA A 225 -1.90 -24.98 -19.08
CA ALA A 225 -1.84 -26.25 -18.37
C ALA A 225 -2.40 -26.17 -16.94
N ALA A 226 -2.17 -25.08 -16.20
CA ALA A 226 -2.81 -24.90 -14.89
C ALA A 226 -4.33 -24.81 -15.01
N LEU A 227 -4.84 -24.05 -15.98
CA LEU A 227 -6.29 -23.97 -16.23
C LEU A 227 -6.87 -25.33 -16.61
N GLN A 228 -6.13 -26.13 -17.39
CA GLN A 228 -6.51 -27.49 -17.74
C GLN A 228 -6.54 -28.41 -16.51
N LEU A 229 -5.52 -28.36 -15.66
CA LEU A 229 -5.47 -29.14 -14.42
C LEU A 229 -6.59 -28.74 -13.46
N ALA A 230 -6.82 -27.43 -13.28
CA ALA A 230 -7.96 -26.91 -12.51
C ALA A 230 -9.29 -27.46 -13.05
N ALA A 231 -9.47 -27.41 -14.37
CA ALA A 231 -10.66 -27.91 -15.03
C ALA A 231 -10.88 -29.41 -14.84
N LEU A 232 -9.83 -30.22 -14.92
CA LEU A 232 -9.90 -31.65 -14.66
C LEU A 232 -10.24 -31.94 -13.18
N SER A 233 -9.66 -31.19 -12.24
CA SER A 233 -9.91 -31.33 -10.80
C SER A 233 -11.33 -30.94 -10.36
N MET A 234 -12.01 -30.08 -11.14
CA MET A 234 -13.39 -29.66 -10.89
C MET A 234 -14.44 -30.65 -11.40
N ARG A 235 -14.08 -31.57 -12.31
CA ARG A 235 -15.04 -32.52 -12.86
C ARG A 235 -15.52 -33.50 -11.79
N GLY A 236 -16.83 -33.50 -11.54
CA GLY A 236 -17.48 -34.40 -10.58
C GLY A 236 -17.44 -33.93 -9.12
N ARG A 237 -17.11 -32.65 -8.87
CA ARG A 237 -17.26 -32.02 -7.55
C ARG A 237 -18.62 -31.33 -7.42
N ASP A 238 -19.24 -31.47 -6.25
CA ASP A 238 -20.53 -30.84 -5.94
C ASP A 238 -20.39 -29.33 -5.64
N ASP A 239 -19.27 -28.91 -5.03
CA ASP A 239 -18.99 -27.50 -4.69
C ASP A 239 -17.74 -26.98 -5.42
N VAL A 240 -17.98 -26.44 -6.61
CA VAL A 240 -16.94 -25.86 -7.47
C VAL A 240 -16.46 -24.50 -6.95
N GLY A 241 -17.34 -23.72 -6.29
CA GLY A 241 -17.00 -22.39 -5.77
C GLY A 241 -16.01 -22.45 -4.62
N ALA A 242 -16.23 -23.36 -3.66
CA ALA A 242 -15.28 -23.60 -2.57
C ALA A 242 -13.92 -24.08 -3.10
N PHE A 243 -13.91 -24.92 -4.14
CA PHE A 243 -12.67 -25.34 -4.78
C PHE A 243 -11.92 -24.16 -5.39
N ILE A 244 -12.60 -23.30 -6.16
CA ILE A 244 -11.97 -22.14 -6.80
C ILE A 244 -11.41 -21.16 -5.76
N ALA A 245 -12.14 -20.96 -4.66
CA ALA A 245 -11.65 -20.16 -3.53
C ALA A 245 -10.38 -20.77 -2.91
N GLY A 246 -10.28 -22.11 -2.84
CA GLY A 246 -9.14 -22.85 -2.30
C GLY A 246 -8.05 -23.26 -3.32
N PHE A 247 -8.25 -23.03 -4.62
CA PHE A 247 -7.32 -23.48 -5.67
C PHE A 247 -5.99 -22.72 -5.62
N ALA A 248 -5.04 -23.17 -4.81
CA ALA A 248 -3.69 -22.61 -4.71
C ALA A 248 -2.64 -23.70 -5.01
N GLY A 249 -1.36 -23.39 -4.86
CA GLY A 249 -0.27 -24.37 -5.09
C GLY A 249 -0.17 -25.49 -4.07
N ASP A 250 -1.23 -25.74 -3.29
CA ASP A 250 -1.45 -26.91 -2.43
C ASP A 250 -2.36 -27.97 -3.09
N ASP A 251 -2.96 -27.69 -4.25
CA ASP A 251 -3.73 -28.69 -4.99
C ASP A 251 -2.81 -29.78 -5.56
N ARG A 252 -3.07 -31.01 -5.14
CA ARG A 252 -2.28 -32.20 -5.48
C ARG A 252 -1.96 -32.33 -6.97
N TYR A 253 -2.88 -32.00 -7.87
CA TYR A 253 -2.64 -32.19 -9.31
C TYR A 253 -1.67 -31.16 -9.90
N VAL A 254 -1.70 -29.92 -9.39
CA VAL A 254 -0.77 -28.86 -9.83
C VAL A 254 0.60 -29.09 -9.22
N VAL A 255 0.65 -29.50 -7.95
CA VAL A 255 1.88 -29.88 -7.23
C VAL A 255 2.55 -31.06 -7.93
N ASP A 256 1.83 -32.17 -8.15
CA ASP A 256 2.37 -33.39 -8.77
C ASP A 256 2.93 -33.07 -10.17
N TYR A 257 2.20 -32.32 -10.99
CA TYR A 257 2.67 -31.91 -12.31
C TYR A 257 3.92 -31.04 -12.25
N LEU A 258 3.93 -29.96 -11.45
CA LEU A 258 5.09 -29.06 -11.37
C LEU A 258 6.31 -29.75 -10.73
N ALA A 259 6.08 -30.64 -9.77
CA ALA A 259 7.12 -31.45 -9.16
C ALA A 259 7.76 -32.41 -10.16
N GLU A 260 6.96 -33.17 -10.91
CA GLU A 260 7.45 -34.16 -11.88
C GLU A 260 8.04 -33.52 -13.15
N GLU A 261 7.39 -32.51 -13.71
CA GLU A 261 7.78 -31.93 -15.00
C GLU A 261 8.85 -30.84 -14.90
N VAL A 262 8.92 -30.15 -13.76
CA VAL A 262 9.85 -29.03 -13.55
C VAL A 262 10.89 -29.39 -12.50
N LEU A 263 10.49 -29.60 -11.23
CA LEU A 263 11.45 -29.69 -10.12
C LEU A 263 12.34 -30.93 -10.19
N ALA A 264 11.80 -32.09 -10.60
CA ALA A 264 12.54 -33.35 -10.66
C ALA A 264 13.65 -33.38 -11.73
N ARG A 265 13.59 -32.49 -12.72
CA ARG A 265 14.57 -32.39 -13.81
C ARG A 265 15.64 -31.32 -13.56
N LEU A 266 15.54 -30.56 -12.46
CA LEU A 266 16.51 -29.51 -12.14
C LEU A 266 17.72 -30.05 -11.38
N PRO A 267 18.92 -29.47 -11.58
CA PRO A 267 20.06 -29.74 -10.71
C PRO A 267 19.75 -29.38 -9.25
N ASP A 268 20.25 -30.18 -8.30
CA ASP A 268 19.98 -30.03 -6.86
C ASP A 268 20.24 -28.61 -6.34
N ALA A 269 21.32 -27.98 -6.80
CA ALA A 269 21.67 -26.61 -6.39
C ALA A 269 20.62 -25.58 -6.84
N THR A 270 20.04 -25.75 -8.03
CA THR A 270 18.98 -24.87 -8.56
C THR A 270 17.66 -25.12 -7.85
N ARG A 271 17.32 -26.40 -7.62
CA ARG A 271 16.12 -26.78 -6.85
C ARG A 271 16.16 -26.19 -5.44
N GLU A 272 17.28 -26.31 -4.75
CA GLU A 272 17.46 -25.76 -3.41
C GLU A 272 17.36 -24.24 -3.38
N PHE A 273 17.95 -23.55 -4.37
CA PHE A 273 17.81 -22.09 -4.50
C PHE A 273 16.35 -21.67 -4.66
N LEU A 274 15.59 -22.35 -5.53
CA LEU A 274 14.17 -22.07 -5.74
C LEU A 274 13.35 -22.29 -4.46
N LEU A 275 13.57 -23.39 -3.76
CA LEU A 275 12.87 -23.68 -2.49
C LEU A 275 13.20 -22.63 -1.43
N GLN A 276 14.48 -22.33 -1.18
CA GLN A 276 14.88 -21.38 -0.14
C GLN A 276 14.40 -19.95 -0.40
N THR A 277 14.35 -19.53 -1.68
CA THR A 277 13.92 -18.18 -2.05
C THR A 277 12.42 -18.06 -2.29
N SER A 278 11.66 -19.16 -2.25
CA SER A 278 10.20 -19.17 -2.40
C SER A 278 9.46 -18.39 -1.29
N VAL A 279 10.12 -18.18 -0.14
CA VAL A 279 9.58 -17.35 0.96
C VAL A 279 9.49 -15.86 0.58
N LEU A 280 10.16 -15.44 -0.49
CA LEU A 280 10.22 -14.05 -0.96
C LEU A 280 9.08 -13.76 -1.96
N GLU A 281 8.41 -12.63 -1.80
CA GLU A 281 7.44 -12.14 -2.80
C GLU A 281 8.14 -11.49 -4.01
N ARG A 282 9.23 -10.77 -3.74
CA ARG A 282 10.07 -10.11 -4.74
C ARG A 282 11.52 -10.55 -4.55
N LEU A 283 12.18 -10.86 -5.64
CA LEU A 283 13.54 -11.40 -5.67
C LEU A 283 14.48 -10.41 -6.33
N THR A 284 15.65 -10.24 -5.71
CA THR A 284 16.82 -9.61 -6.33
C THR A 284 18.05 -10.40 -5.92
N GLY A 285 19.12 -10.35 -6.71
CA GLY A 285 20.34 -11.12 -6.46
C GLY A 285 20.85 -10.99 -5.02
N PRO A 286 21.07 -9.76 -4.51
CA PRO A 286 21.54 -9.55 -3.13
C PRO A 286 20.60 -10.08 -2.03
N LEU A 287 19.29 -10.01 -2.24
CA LEU A 287 18.31 -10.54 -1.28
C LEU A 287 18.30 -12.08 -1.30
N CYS A 288 18.39 -12.68 -2.48
CA CYS A 288 18.52 -14.14 -2.60
C CYS A 288 19.81 -14.63 -1.93
N ASP A 289 20.92 -13.91 -2.10
CA ASP A 289 22.20 -14.21 -1.46
C ASP A 289 22.08 -14.18 0.07
N ALA A 290 21.43 -13.13 0.60
CA ALA A 290 21.20 -12.99 2.03
C ALA A 290 20.33 -14.11 2.62
N VAL A 291 19.27 -14.54 1.91
CA VAL A 291 18.37 -15.61 2.37
C VAL A 291 19.04 -16.98 2.30
N THR A 292 19.65 -17.30 1.16
CA THR A 292 20.29 -18.61 0.92
C THR A 292 21.61 -18.77 1.67
N GLY A 293 22.27 -17.66 2.03
CA GLY A 293 23.62 -17.67 2.58
C GLY A 293 24.69 -18.03 1.55
N ARG A 294 24.39 -17.90 0.26
CA ARG A 294 25.27 -18.17 -0.88
C ARG A 294 25.53 -16.89 -1.66
N GLU A 295 26.55 -16.90 -2.51
CA GLU A 295 26.80 -15.82 -3.47
C GLU A 295 26.31 -16.23 -4.88
N GLY A 296 26.03 -15.25 -5.73
CA GLY A 296 25.73 -15.48 -7.15
C GLY A 296 24.24 -15.60 -7.49
N GLY A 297 23.35 -15.16 -6.59
CA GLY A 297 21.91 -15.13 -6.78
C GLY A 297 21.49 -14.34 -8.02
N ARG A 298 22.21 -13.26 -8.37
CA ARG A 298 21.98 -12.53 -9.63
C ARG A 298 22.20 -13.43 -10.86
N GLY A 299 23.28 -14.20 -10.88
CA GLY A 299 23.59 -15.13 -11.97
C GLY A 299 22.54 -16.24 -12.07
N THR A 300 22.12 -16.77 -10.91
CA THR A 300 21.08 -17.80 -10.83
C THR A 300 19.73 -17.29 -11.35
N LEU A 301 19.28 -16.09 -10.93
CA LEU A 301 18.04 -15.49 -11.43
C LEU A 301 18.06 -15.27 -12.95
N LEU A 302 19.18 -14.81 -13.51
CA LEU A 302 19.34 -14.66 -14.97
C LEU A 302 19.30 -16.02 -15.69
N ALA A 303 19.89 -17.06 -15.10
CA ALA A 303 19.83 -18.41 -15.66
C ALA A 303 18.39 -18.97 -15.61
N LEU A 304 17.67 -18.77 -14.51
CA LEU A 304 16.27 -19.16 -14.34
C LEU A 304 15.36 -18.44 -15.34
N GLU A 305 15.56 -17.14 -15.55
CA GLU A 305 14.83 -16.34 -16.55
C GLU A 305 15.07 -16.88 -17.96
N ARG A 306 16.35 -17.10 -18.35
CA ARG A 306 16.70 -17.67 -19.66
C ARG A 306 16.15 -19.07 -19.88
N ALA A 307 16.09 -19.85 -18.80
CA ALA A 307 15.50 -21.18 -18.80
C ALA A 307 13.96 -21.17 -18.79
N ASN A 308 13.32 -20.00 -18.76
CA ASN A 308 11.88 -19.83 -18.61
C ASN A 308 11.31 -20.60 -17.40
N LEU A 309 12.02 -20.62 -16.26
CA LEU A 309 11.59 -21.34 -15.05
C LEU A 309 10.63 -20.49 -14.20
N PHE A 310 9.51 -20.11 -14.81
CA PHE A 310 8.39 -19.43 -14.13
C PHE A 310 8.81 -18.19 -13.31
N LEU A 311 9.88 -17.51 -13.76
CA LEU A 311 10.37 -16.27 -13.19
C LEU A 311 9.91 -15.09 -14.06
N VAL A 312 9.33 -14.07 -13.43
CA VAL A 312 8.75 -12.90 -14.10
C VAL A 312 9.56 -11.66 -13.69
N PRO A 313 10.17 -10.92 -14.63
CA PRO A 313 10.82 -9.65 -14.31
C PRO A 313 9.77 -8.60 -13.92
N LEU A 314 10.08 -7.81 -12.89
CA LEU A 314 9.23 -6.72 -12.39
C LEU A 314 9.67 -5.34 -12.88
N ASP A 315 10.84 -5.25 -13.51
CA ASP A 315 11.39 -4.02 -14.06
C ASP A 315 12.17 -4.28 -15.36
N ASP A 316 12.32 -3.23 -16.18
CA ASP A 316 13.04 -3.30 -17.46
C ASP A 316 14.54 -3.54 -17.29
N ARG A 317 15.09 -3.21 -16.11
CA ARG A 317 16.52 -3.36 -15.80
C ARG A 317 16.86 -4.76 -15.29
N ARG A 318 15.87 -5.64 -15.19
CA ARG A 318 15.96 -7.01 -14.69
C ARG A 318 16.66 -7.09 -13.32
N GLN A 319 16.34 -6.15 -12.43
CA GLN A 319 16.87 -6.11 -11.07
C GLN A 319 15.96 -6.83 -10.08
N TRP A 320 14.65 -6.68 -10.28
CA TRP A 320 13.62 -7.33 -9.50
C TRP A 320 12.86 -8.35 -10.32
N TYR A 321 12.55 -9.47 -9.67
CA TYR A 321 11.79 -10.57 -10.23
C TYR A 321 10.74 -11.02 -9.22
N ARG A 322 9.77 -11.80 -9.69
CA ARG A 322 8.91 -12.62 -8.84
C ARG A 322 8.77 -14.01 -9.45
N TYR A 323 8.52 -15.01 -8.63
CA TYR A 323 7.98 -16.27 -9.15
C TYR A 323 6.55 -16.05 -9.65
N HIS A 324 6.17 -16.84 -10.63
CA HIS A 324 4.77 -17.03 -11.00
C HIS A 324 4.00 -17.54 -9.77
N HIS A 325 2.79 -17.05 -9.51
CA HIS A 325 2.10 -17.30 -8.23
C HIS A 325 1.92 -18.80 -7.91
N LEU A 326 1.36 -19.60 -8.82
CA LEU A 326 1.25 -21.05 -8.62
C LEU A 326 2.60 -21.75 -8.39
N PHE A 327 3.65 -21.31 -9.09
CA PHE A 327 4.97 -21.91 -8.91
C PHE A 327 5.55 -21.55 -7.54
N ALA A 328 5.38 -20.31 -7.09
CA ALA A 328 5.76 -19.88 -5.75
C ALA A 328 5.06 -20.71 -4.66
N ASP A 329 3.76 -20.95 -4.83
CA ASP A 329 2.96 -21.71 -3.86
C ASP A 329 3.39 -23.18 -3.81
N VAL A 330 3.63 -23.82 -4.97
CA VAL A 330 4.17 -25.19 -5.01
C VAL A 330 5.55 -25.26 -4.37
N LEU A 331 6.44 -24.29 -4.64
CA LEU A 331 7.76 -24.24 -4.01
C LEU A 331 7.67 -24.09 -2.48
N ARG A 332 6.72 -23.29 -1.98
CA ARG A 332 6.49 -23.12 -0.53
C ARG A 332 5.95 -24.39 0.09
N ALA A 333 5.00 -25.07 -0.55
CA ALA A 333 4.47 -26.35 -0.09
C ALA A 333 5.60 -27.39 0.03
N HIS A 334 6.43 -27.53 -1.00
CA HIS A 334 7.61 -28.42 -0.95
C HIS A 334 8.64 -28.00 0.10
N LEU A 335 8.87 -26.70 0.29
CA LEU A 335 9.79 -26.23 1.33
C LEU A 335 9.27 -26.61 2.72
N THR A 336 7.96 -26.47 2.97
CA THR A 336 7.35 -26.85 4.24
C THR A 336 7.37 -28.37 4.43
N ASP A 337 7.07 -29.17 3.41
CA ASP A 337 7.06 -30.62 3.51
C ASP A 337 8.46 -31.22 3.70
N GLU A 338 9.48 -30.67 3.04
CA GLU A 338 10.85 -31.21 3.08
C GLU A 338 11.71 -30.59 4.18
N ARG A 339 11.48 -29.33 4.56
CA ARG A 339 12.40 -28.51 5.37
C ARG A 339 11.71 -27.46 6.25
N ALA A 340 10.58 -27.80 6.88
CA ALA A 340 9.83 -26.91 7.76
C ALA A 340 10.70 -26.18 8.79
N GLU A 341 11.73 -26.84 9.33
CA GLU A 341 12.64 -26.31 10.35
C GLU A 341 13.50 -25.14 9.86
N THR A 342 13.71 -25.03 8.54
CA THR A 342 14.53 -23.96 7.95
C THR A 342 13.72 -22.70 7.65
N VAL A 343 12.39 -22.80 7.53
CA VAL A 343 11.49 -21.70 7.15
C VAL A 343 11.62 -20.49 8.07
N PRO A 344 11.61 -20.63 9.42
CA PRO A 344 11.81 -19.49 10.32
C PRO A 344 13.11 -18.75 10.07
N GLU A 345 14.20 -19.47 9.79
CA GLU A 345 15.52 -18.88 9.58
C GLU A 345 15.62 -18.14 8.24
N LEU A 346 15.00 -18.66 7.18
CA LEU A 346 14.92 -17.99 5.88
C LEU A 346 14.18 -16.64 6.00
N HIS A 347 13.05 -16.63 6.70
CA HIS A 347 12.29 -15.42 7.01
C HIS A 347 13.09 -14.43 7.88
N ARG A 348 13.86 -14.92 8.86
CA ARG A 348 14.74 -14.07 9.69
C ARG A 348 15.80 -13.36 8.87
N ARG A 349 16.44 -14.06 7.92
CA ARG A 349 17.47 -13.49 7.02
C ARG A 349 16.87 -12.46 6.07
N ALA A 350 15.72 -12.77 5.46
CA ALA A 350 14.97 -11.82 4.62
C ALA A 350 14.62 -10.56 5.41
N SER A 351 14.06 -10.72 6.62
CA SER A 351 13.74 -9.62 7.53
C SER A 351 14.96 -8.76 7.87
N THR A 352 16.13 -9.37 8.05
CA THR A 352 17.38 -8.63 8.32
C THR A 352 17.81 -7.79 7.13
N TRP A 353 17.90 -8.41 5.95
CA TRP A 353 18.30 -7.69 4.75
C TRP A 353 17.35 -6.55 4.39
N LEU A 354 16.03 -6.78 4.48
CA LEU A 354 15.01 -5.77 4.17
C LEU A 354 15.05 -4.59 5.15
N SER A 355 15.30 -4.86 6.43
CA SER A 355 15.51 -3.82 7.43
C SER A 355 16.71 -2.94 7.09
N ASP A 356 17.84 -3.56 6.72
CA ASP A 356 19.07 -2.84 6.36
C ASP A 356 18.92 -2.06 5.05
N ALA A 357 18.09 -2.56 4.13
CA ALA A 357 17.73 -1.90 2.88
C ALA A 357 16.70 -0.76 3.05
N GLY A 358 16.14 -0.57 4.25
CA GLY A 358 15.17 0.47 4.57
C GLY A 358 13.71 0.12 4.27
N ASP A 359 13.39 -1.12 3.88
CA ASP A 359 12.01 -1.61 3.68
C ASP A 359 11.49 -2.24 4.98
N ALA A 360 11.26 -1.40 5.99
CA ALA A 360 10.72 -1.81 7.29
C ALA A 360 9.38 -2.59 7.20
N PRO A 361 8.41 -2.20 6.35
CA PRO A 361 7.19 -2.97 6.10
C PRO A 361 7.46 -4.44 5.77
N ALA A 362 8.24 -4.69 4.73
CA ALA A 362 8.54 -6.04 4.29
C ALA A 362 9.38 -6.79 5.34
N ALA A 363 10.27 -6.10 6.05
CA ALA A 363 11.06 -6.69 7.13
C ALA A 363 10.19 -7.20 8.30
N VAL A 364 9.15 -6.46 8.66
CA VAL A 364 8.16 -6.83 9.68
C VAL A 364 7.33 -8.03 9.21
N ASP A 365 6.82 -7.99 7.98
CA ASP A 365 6.00 -9.08 7.41
C ASP A 365 6.80 -10.40 7.39
N HIS A 366 8.07 -10.37 7.02
CA HIS A 366 8.94 -11.54 7.11
C HIS A 366 9.22 -12.00 8.55
N ALA A 367 9.43 -11.08 9.49
CA ALA A 367 9.63 -11.45 10.90
C ALA A 367 8.41 -12.18 11.47
N LEU A 368 7.20 -11.70 11.16
CA LEU A 368 5.94 -12.32 11.56
C LEU A 368 5.75 -13.69 10.90
N ALA A 369 5.96 -13.80 9.58
CA ALA A 369 5.84 -15.06 8.84
C ALA A 369 6.84 -16.13 9.32
N GLY A 370 8.02 -15.72 9.80
CA GLY A 370 8.98 -16.62 10.44
C GLY A 370 8.72 -16.94 11.91
N GLY A 371 7.66 -16.40 12.52
CA GLY A 371 7.35 -16.58 13.95
C GLY A 371 8.26 -15.79 14.91
N HIS A 372 9.08 -14.85 14.41
CA HIS A 372 10.01 -14.04 15.20
C HIS A 372 9.30 -12.79 15.75
N VAL A 373 8.31 -12.99 16.60
CA VAL A 373 7.39 -11.94 17.07
C VAL A 373 8.12 -10.79 17.80
N ASP A 374 9.13 -11.10 18.63
CA ASP A 374 9.92 -10.07 19.32
C ASP A 374 10.70 -9.19 18.35
N ARG A 375 11.27 -9.80 17.31
CA ARG A 375 11.97 -9.07 16.24
C ARG A 375 10.99 -8.17 15.47
N ALA A 376 9.80 -8.69 15.16
CA ALA A 376 8.77 -7.89 14.49
C ALA A 376 8.41 -6.67 15.34
N ALA A 377 8.23 -6.85 16.66
CA ALA A 377 7.96 -5.76 17.58
C ALA A 377 9.10 -4.72 17.64
N ASP A 378 10.37 -5.16 17.67
CA ASP A 378 11.52 -4.25 17.63
C ASP A 378 11.58 -3.42 16.34
N LEU A 379 11.30 -4.05 15.19
CA LEU A 379 11.27 -3.39 13.89
C LEU A 379 10.11 -2.39 13.79
N MET A 380 8.92 -2.77 14.27
CA MET A 380 7.75 -1.90 14.31
C MET A 380 8.00 -0.66 15.18
N GLU A 381 8.61 -0.83 16.36
CA GLU A 381 8.92 0.29 17.26
C GLU A 381 9.87 1.29 16.60
N ARG A 382 10.95 0.81 15.96
CA ARG A 382 11.91 1.66 15.23
C ARG A 382 11.31 2.35 14.02
N ALA A 383 10.41 1.68 13.29
CA ALA A 383 9.82 2.22 12.07
C ALA A 383 8.72 3.26 12.35
N MET A 384 8.13 3.25 13.55
CA MET A 384 6.96 4.04 13.91
C MET A 384 7.09 5.55 13.63
N PRO A 385 8.20 6.24 13.99
CA PRO A 385 8.31 7.68 13.75
C PRO A 385 8.26 8.04 12.26
N THR A 386 8.89 7.22 11.41
CA THR A 386 8.89 7.41 9.95
C THR A 386 7.52 7.12 9.35
N MET A 387 6.89 6.01 9.74
CA MET A 387 5.56 5.63 9.26
C MET A 387 4.48 6.69 9.58
N ARG A 388 4.54 7.29 10.78
CA ARG A 388 3.65 8.40 11.17
C ARG A 388 3.85 9.64 10.29
N ARG A 389 5.11 10.03 10.02
CA ARG A 389 5.42 11.16 9.12
C ARG A 389 4.91 10.93 7.70
N GLU A 390 4.96 9.70 7.22
CA GLU A 390 4.49 9.31 5.89
C GLU A 390 2.98 9.02 5.82
N ARG A 391 2.23 9.17 6.93
CA ARG A 391 0.78 8.90 7.03
C ARG A 391 0.36 7.49 6.58
N ARG A 392 1.16 6.46 6.88
CA ARG A 392 0.86 5.06 6.51
C ARG A 392 -0.08 4.39 7.53
N GLU A 393 -1.22 5.03 7.81
CA GLU A 393 -2.15 4.69 8.90
C GLU A 393 -2.73 3.27 8.80
N ALA A 394 -3.13 2.83 7.60
CA ALA A 394 -3.70 1.49 7.38
C ALA A 394 -2.70 0.37 7.73
N GLU A 395 -1.42 0.59 7.46
CA GLU A 395 -0.37 -0.38 7.77
C GLU A 395 -0.09 -0.43 9.28
N LEU A 396 -0.06 0.72 9.94
CA LEU A 396 0.08 0.80 11.40
C LEU A 396 -1.08 0.08 12.11
N VAL A 397 -2.31 0.24 11.64
CA VAL A 397 -3.48 -0.50 12.20
C VAL A 397 -3.38 -2.00 11.94
N ARG A 398 -2.84 -2.42 10.79
CA ARG A 398 -2.58 -3.83 10.49
C ARG A 398 -1.59 -4.42 11.50
N TRP A 399 -0.51 -3.70 11.82
CA TRP A 399 0.49 -4.12 12.80
C TRP A 399 -0.05 -4.27 14.22
N VAL A 400 -0.99 -3.39 14.63
CA VAL A 400 -1.67 -3.52 15.95
C VAL A 400 -2.33 -4.88 16.11
N ARG A 401 -2.84 -5.47 15.01
CA ARG A 401 -3.59 -6.74 15.01
C ARG A 401 -2.70 -7.96 14.79
N SER A 402 -1.43 -7.78 14.46
CA SER A 402 -0.53 -8.89 14.12
C SER A 402 0.40 -9.32 15.25
N LEU A 403 0.48 -8.55 16.35
CA LEU A 403 1.24 -8.92 17.55
C LEU A 403 0.31 -9.44 18.67
N PRO A 404 0.71 -10.49 19.41
CA PRO A 404 0.06 -10.90 20.64
C PRO A 404 0.14 -9.80 21.71
N ASP A 405 -0.91 -9.66 22.52
CA ASP A 405 -0.96 -8.65 23.58
C ASP A 405 0.14 -8.86 24.65
N GLU A 406 0.62 -10.09 24.87
CA GLU A 406 1.75 -10.35 25.78
C GLU A 406 3.02 -9.59 25.37
N VAL A 407 3.29 -9.52 24.07
CA VAL A 407 4.49 -8.87 23.52
C VAL A 407 4.38 -7.35 23.62
N VAL A 408 3.18 -6.81 23.36
CA VAL A 408 2.94 -5.36 23.44
C VAL A 408 2.96 -4.87 24.90
N ARG A 409 2.46 -5.67 25.85
CA ARG A 409 2.38 -5.31 27.28
C ARG A 409 3.73 -4.99 27.91
N VAL A 410 4.81 -5.62 27.45
CA VAL A 410 6.16 -5.35 27.95
C VAL A 410 6.89 -4.25 27.16
N ARG A 411 6.23 -3.62 26.18
CA ARG A 411 6.83 -2.62 25.26
C ARG A 411 6.07 -1.29 25.32
N PRO A 412 6.35 -0.44 26.31
CA PRO A 412 5.55 0.78 26.53
C PRO A 412 5.60 1.76 25.36
N VAL A 413 6.73 1.86 24.66
CA VAL A 413 6.88 2.75 23.49
C VAL A 413 6.03 2.25 22.32
N LEU A 414 6.10 0.96 22.00
CA LEU A 414 5.22 0.34 21.01
C LEU A 414 3.74 0.40 21.41
N GLY A 415 3.43 0.26 22.71
CA GLY A 415 2.07 0.44 23.23
C GLY A 415 1.52 1.84 22.96
N MET A 416 2.31 2.88 23.25
CA MET A 416 1.97 4.28 22.92
C MET A 416 1.89 4.53 21.42
N ALA A 417 2.73 3.83 20.65
CA ALA A 417 2.69 3.88 19.20
C ALA A 417 1.32 3.41 18.65
N PHE A 418 0.84 2.28 19.16
CA PHE A 418 -0.44 1.66 18.81
C PHE A 418 -1.64 2.48 19.28
N VAL A 419 -1.58 3.10 20.46
CA VAL A 419 -2.58 4.09 20.91
C VAL A 419 -2.79 5.17 19.84
N GLY A 420 -1.69 5.74 19.32
CA GLY A 420 -1.80 6.77 18.29
C GLY A 420 -2.35 6.25 16.96
N ALA A 421 -1.95 5.05 16.53
CA ALA A 421 -2.48 4.43 15.32
C ALA A 421 -4.00 4.21 15.40
N LEU A 422 -4.49 3.73 16.56
CA LEU A 422 -5.92 3.53 16.81
C LEU A 422 -6.70 4.84 16.92
N ALA A 423 -6.13 5.85 17.58
CA ALA A 423 -6.75 7.17 17.70
C ALA A 423 -6.93 7.84 16.33
N GLN A 424 -5.93 7.76 15.43
CA GLN A 424 -6.05 8.28 14.07
C GLN A 424 -7.10 7.53 13.24
N ALA A 425 -7.18 6.20 13.39
CA ALA A 425 -8.21 5.38 12.78
C ALA A 425 -9.61 5.54 13.43
N SER A 426 -9.77 6.47 14.38
CA SER A 426 -10.99 6.71 15.15
C SER A 426 -11.51 5.49 15.93
N GLN A 427 -10.65 4.52 16.25
CA GLN A 427 -10.98 3.31 17.01
C GLN A 427 -10.75 3.52 18.51
N PHE A 428 -11.49 4.47 19.10
CA PHE A 428 -11.27 4.94 20.48
C PHE A 428 -11.70 3.96 21.58
N ASP A 429 -12.56 2.98 21.28
CA ASP A 429 -13.11 2.07 22.29
C ASP A 429 -12.04 1.24 23.02
N THR A 430 -10.88 1.04 22.37
CA THR A 430 -9.74 0.29 22.93
C THR A 430 -8.58 1.18 23.38
N VAL A 431 -8.63 2.49 23.10
CA VAL A 431 -7.56 3.44 23.42
C VAL A 431 -7.40 3.58 24.93
N GLU A 432 -8.50 3.71 25.68
CA GLU A 432 -8.45 3.86 27.15
C GLU A 432 -7.83 2.65 27.84
N GLN A 433 -8.21 1.44 27.40
CA GLN A 433 -7.65 0.21 27.94
C GLN A 433 -6.14 0.13 27.67
N ARG A 434 -5.70 0.46 26.46
CA ARG A 434 -4.27 0.44 26.10
C ARG A 434 -3.47 1.50 26.85
N LEU A 435 -4.01 2.71 27.05
CA LEU A 435 -3.38 3.74 27.89
C LEU A 435 -3.17 3.22 29.33
N ALA A 436 -4.19 2.57 29.90
CA ALA A 436 -4.11 1.99 31.24
C ALA A 436 -3.10 0.83 31.31
N ASP A 437 -3.00 0.01 30.27
CA ASP A 437 -2.04 -1.09 30.21
C ASP A 437 -0.59 -0.59 30.13
N VAL A 438 -0.32 0.44 29.33
CA VAL A 438 0.99 1.09 29.25
C VAL A 438 1.36 1.72 30.60
N GLU A 439 0.45 2.47 31.22
CA GLU A 439 0.70 3.09 32.52
C GLU A 439 0.98 2.04 33.61
N ARG A 440 0.22 0.94 33.64
CA ARG A 440 0.42 -0.15 34.60
C ARG A 440 1.76 -0.86 34.40
N ALA A 441 2.20 -1.01 33.15
CA ALA A 441 3.50 -1.61 32.83
C ALA A 441 4.66 -0.72 33.31
N VAL A 442 4.58 0.59 33.08
CA VAL A 442 5.64 1.54 33.44
C VAL A 442 5.63 1.88 34.93
N ARG A 443 4.44 1.96 35.55
CA ARG A 443 4.27 2.49 36.92
C ARG A 443 3.23 1.71 37.76
N PRO A 444 3.45 0.40 38.01
CA PRO A 444 2.46 -0.49 38.61
C PRO A 444 1.99 -0.11 40.02
N ALA A 445 2.81 0.63 40.79
CA ALA A 445 2.50 1.06 42.16
C ALA A 445 1.99 2.51 42.27
N GLY A 446 1.78 3.22 41.16
CA GLY A 446 1.20 4.57 41.18
C GLY A 446 2.11 5.72 41.64
N GLY A 447 3.44 5.59 41.57
CA GLY A 447 4.43 6.57 42.08
C GLY A 447 4.94 7.63 41.09
N ALA A 448 6.22 8.01 41.16
CA ALA A 448 6.84 8.90 40.16
C ALA A 448 7.16 8.14 38.85
N TRP A 449 7.25 8.86 37.72
CA TRP A 449 7.66 8.26 36.44
C TRP A 449 9.14 7.82 36.52
N PRO A 450 9.46 6.54 36.28
CA PRO A 450 10.82 6.06 36.37
C PRO A 450 11.66 6.55 35.19
N ALA A 451 12.84 7.13 35.49
CA ALA A 451 13.75 7.66 34.47
C ALA A 451 14.33 6.60 33.53
N GLN A 452 14.34 5.34 33.96
CA GLN A 452 14.76 4.17 33.18
C GLN A 452 13.63 3.14 33.18
N ALA A 453 13.56 2.33 32.14
CA ALA A 453 12.56 1.27 32.04
C ALA A 453 12.69 0.27 33.22
N PRO A 454 11.58 -0.04 33.92
CA PRO A 454 11.56 -1.11 34.91
C PRO A 454 12.08 -2.45 34.34
N PRO A 455 12.71 -3.30 35.17
CA PRO A 455 13.16 -4.62 34.75
C PRO A 455 12.03 -5.45 34.14
N GLY A 456 12.29 -6.06 32.99
CA GLY A 456 11.31 -6.87 32.26
C GLY A 456 10.54 -6.12 31.17
N LEU A 457 10.69 -4.80 31.06
CA LEU A 457 10.22 -4.05 29.89
C LEU A 457 11.29 -4.04 28.79
N VAL A 458 10.84 -4.02 27.54
CA VAL A 458 11.70 -3.85 26.36
C VAL A 458 11.47 -2.46 25.79
N VAL A 459 12.56 -1.70 25.67
CA VAL A 459 12.58 -0.36 25.09
C VAL A 459 13.65 -0.36 24.01
N VAL A 460 13.23 -0.07 22.78
CA VAL A 460 14.10 0.00 21.60
C VAL A 460 14.38 1.46 21.25
N ASP A 461 13.39 2.34 21.45
CA ASP A 461 13.51 3.79 21.32
C ASP A 461 13.49 4.47 22.70
N GLU A 462 14.68 4.78 23.22
CA GLU A 462 14.90 5.45 24.50
C GLU A 462 14.35 6.89 24.52
N GLU A 463 14.31 7.58 23.38
CA GLU A 463 13.72 8.92 23.30
C GLU A 463 12.19 8.83 23.35
N GLY A 464 11.63 7.87 22.63
CA GLY A 464 10.22 7.50 22.71
C GLY A 464 9.79 7.13 24.14
N TYR A 465 10.64 6.41 24.89
CA TYR A 465 10.35 6.04 26.28
C TYR A 465 10.21 7.25 27.20
N ARG A 466 11.12 8.24 27.11
CA ARG A 466 11.02 9.49 27.89
C ARG A 466 9.74 10.28 27.59
N SER A 467 9.16 10.07 26.42
CA SER A 467 7.95 10.75 25.95
C SER A 467 6.65 10.02 26.36
N VAL A 468 6.74 8.77 26.85
CA VAL A 468 5.57 7.97 27.26
C VAL A 468 4.68 8.70 28.30
N PRO A 469 5.21 9.30 29.39
CA PRO A 469 4.39 10.02 30.37
C PRO A 469 3.58 11.16 29.74
N ALA A 470 4.24 11.98 28.92
CA ALA A 470 3.60 13.11 28.26
C ALA A 470 2.56 12.65 27.22
N GLY A 471 2.87 11.60 26.46
CA GLY A 471 1.96 11.02 25.49
C GLY A 471 0.69 10.45 26.13
N LEU A 472 0.80 9.79 27.30
CA LEU A 472 -0.35 9.29 28.07
C LEU A 472 -1.31 10.44 28.41
N GLU A 473 -0.78 11.54 28.98
CA GLU A 473 -1.56 12.71 29.35
C GLU A 473 -2.13 13.45 28.13
N MET A 474 -1.40 13.51 27.02
CA MET A 474 -1.88 14.09 25.76
C MET A 474 -3.10 13.32 25.21
N TYR A 475 -3.06 11.97 25.19
CA TYR A 475 -4.21 11.19 24.75
C TYR A 475 -5.37 11.21 25.76
N ARG A 476 -5.11 11.35 27.07
CA ARG A 476 -6.15 11.62 28.08
C ARG A 476 -6.84 12.96 27.82
N ALA A 477 -6.09 14.01 27.49
CA ALA A 477 -6.65 15.30 27.11
C ALA A 477 -7.55 15.19 25.87
N ALA A 478 -7.13 14.42 24.86
CA ALA A 478 -7.91 14.17 23.65
C ALA A 478 -9.22 13.41 23.94
N LEU A 479 -9.18 12.39 24.79
CA LEU A 479 -10.37 11.63 25.22
C LEU A 479 -11.32 12.50 26.04
N ALA A 480 -10.81 13.31 26.96
CA ALA A 480 -11.60 14.28 27.72
C ALA A 480 -12.30 15.29 26.81
N LEU A 481 -11.59 15.79 25.78
CA LEU A 481 -12.16 16.74 24.82
C LEU A 481 -13.33 16.11 24.04
N ARG A 482 -13.19 14.84 23.63
CA ARG A 482 -14.28 14.10 22.98
C ARG A 482 -15.52 13.91 23.87
N ARG A 483 -15.33 13.87 25.19
CA ARG A 483 -16.40 13.82 26.20
C ARG A 483 -16.95 15.20 26.57
N ALA A 484 -16.46 16.26 25.92
CA ALA A 484 -16.75 17.66 26.22
C ALA A 484 -16.36 18.09 27.67
N ASP A 485 -15.42 17.39 28.30
CA ASP A 485 -14.89 17.75 29.61
C ASP A 485 -13.70 18.71 29.45
N LEU A 486 -14.00 19.99 29.25
CA LEU A 486 -13.00 21.04 29.00
C LEU A 486 -12.04 21.26 30.18
N GLY A 487 -12.51 20.97 31.41
CA GLY A 487 -11.72 21.05 32.63
C GLY A 487 -10.64 19.97 32.64
N ALA A 488 -11.05 18.71 32.43
CA ALA A 488 -10.11 17.60 32.31
C ALA A 488 -9.19 17.74 31.09
N THR A 489 -9.68 18.22 29.94
CA THR A 489 -8.82 18.50 28.77
C THR A 489 -7.70 19.47 29.13
N SER A 490 -8.02 20.56 29.84
CA SER A 490 -7.02 21.55 30.23
C SER A 490 -6.03 21.02 31.26
N GLY A 491 -6.51 20.24 32.23
CA GLY A 491 -5.66 19.60 33.25
C GLY A 491 -4.65 18.65 32.62
N HIS A 492 -5.12 17.70 31.81
CA HIS A 492 -4.28 16.72 31.13
C HIS A 492 -3.34 17.37 30.09
N ALA A 493 -3.79 18.40 29.35
CA ALA A 493 -2.93 19.12 28.41
C ALA A 493 -1.77 19.84 29.12
N ARG A 494 -2.02 20.43 30.29
CA ARG A 494 -0.97 21.09 31.09
C ARG A 494 0.04 20.07 31.62
N GLU A 495 -0.46 18.95 32.15
CA GLU A 495 0.39 17.87 32.66
C GLU A 495 1.25 17.25 31.54
N ALA A 496 0.67 17.05 30.34
CA ALA A 496 1.43 16.61 29.17
C ALA A 496 2.57 17.58 28.81
N LEU A 497 2.32 18.89 28.84
CA LEU A 497 3.34 19.91 28.56
C LEU A 497 4.45 19.97 29.61
N SER A 498 4.15 19.71 30.89
CA SER A 498 5.15 19.66 31.95
C SER A 498 5.99 18.38 31.93
N LEU A 499 5.42 17.27 31.46
CA LEU A 499 6.11 15.99 31.34
C LEU A 499 6.90 15.85 30.02
N ALA A 500 6.53 16.59 28.98
CA ALA A 500 7.12 16.44 27.65
C ALA A 500 8.59 16.91 27.60
N PRO A 501 9.52 16.05 27.12
CA PRO A 501 10.88 16.48 26.81
C PRO A 501 10.89 17.66 25.84
N ALA A 502 11.93 18.50 25.92
CA ALA A 502 12.08 19.64 25.00
C ALA A 502 12.20 19.23 23.53
N THR A 503 12.58 17.97 23.24
CA THR A 503 12.68 17.41 21.89
C THR A 503 11.39 16.78 21.37
N ASP A 504 10.36 16.63 22.21
CA ASP A 504 9.07 16.04 21.82
C ASP A 504 8.10 17.11 21.28
N ASP A 505 8.45 17.69 20.14
CA ASP A 505 7.67 18.74 19.49
C ASP A 505 6.24 18.29 19.18
N LEU A 506 6.05 17.01 18.84
CA LEU A 506 4.75 16.46 18.46
C LEU A 506 3.78 16.45 19.65
N THR A 507 4.18 15.86 20.78
CA THR A 507 3.33 15.81 21.97
C THR A 507 3.08 17.20 22.52
N ARG A 508 4.10 18.08 22.52
CA ARG A 508 3.97 19.48 22.96
C ARG A 508 2.99 20.26 22.09
N ALA A 509 3.11 20.16 20.77
CA ALA A 509 2.19 20.83 19.85
C ALA A 509 0.76 20.31 20.00
N ALA A 510 0.57 18.99 20.09
CA ALA A 510 -0.74 18.38 20.25
C ALA A 510 -1.39 18.74 21.59
N ALA A 511 -0.65 18.68 22.70
CA ALA A 511 -1.14 19.08 24.02
C ALA A 511 -1.48 20.58 24.06
N GLY A 512 -0.62 21.44 23.49
CA GLY A 512 -0.88 22.87 23.36
C GLY A 512 -2.14 23.17 22.53
N ALA A 513 -2.34 22.46 21.42
CA ALA A 513 -3.54 22.59 20.59
C ALA A 513 -4.81 22.15 21.34
N LEU A 514 -4.76 21.02 22.05
CA LEU A 514 -5.89 20.52 22.87
C LEU A 514 -6.24 21.50 24.00
N GLY A 515 -5.25 22.05 24.69
CA GLY A 515 -5.44 23.10 25.70
C GLY A 515 -6.00 24.39 25.10
N GLY A 516 -5.49 24.80 23.93
CA GLY A 516 -5.99 25.96 23.19
C GLY A 516 -7.45 25.81 22.77
N LEU A 517 -7.86 24.63 22.26
CA LEU A 517 -9.25 24.32 21.94
C LEU A 517 -10.15 24.37 23.17
N ALA A 518 -9.68 23.86 24.32
CA ALA A 518 -10.43 23.93 25.58
C ALA A 518 -10.58 25.37 26.10
N SER A 519 -9.55 26.20 25.96
CA SER A 519 -9.62 27.63 26.33
C SER A 519 -10.48 28.45 25.36
N TRP A 520 -10.40 28.16 24.06
CA TRP A 520 -11.27 28.77 23.05
C TRP A 520 -12.74 28.43 23.29
N ALA A 521 -13.05 27.15 23.54
CA ALA A 521 -14.40 26.68 23.83
C ALA A 521 -14.98 27.27 25.14
N ARG A 522 -14.12 27.74 26.06
CA ARG A 522 -14.52 28.43 27.30
C ARG A 522 -14.73 29.94 27.14
N GLY A 523 -14.35 30.54 26.01
CA GLY A 523 -14.69 31.94 25.66
C GLY A 523 -13.94 33.06 26.42
N ASP A 524 -12.76 32.81 26.98
CA ASP A 524 -12.21 33.66 28.05
C ASP A 524 -11.53 34.98 27.64
N LEU A 525 -11.43 35.34 26.34
CA LEU A 525 -10.81 36.61 25.93
C LEU A 525 -11.79 37.80 25.87
N ALA A 526 -13.08 37.54 25.66
CA ALA A 526 -14.08 38.60 25.44
C ALA A 526 -14.35 39.42 26.71
N ARG A 527 -14.40 38.76 27.88
CA ARG A 527 -14.59 39.41 29.17
C ARG A 527 -13.41 40.30 29.54
N ALA A 528 -12.18 39.82 29.30
CA ALA A 528 -10.97 40.60 29.54
C ALA A 528 -10.89 41.84 28.64
N ALA A 529 -11.19 41.70 27.35
CA ALA A 529 -11.25 42.82 26.41
C ALA A 529 -12.31 43.87 26.83
N THR A 530 -13.44 43.42 27.36
CA THR A 530 -14.50 44.31 27.85
C THR A 530 -14.06 45.09 29.08
N LEU A 531 -13.47 44.44 30.09
CA LEU A 531 -12.97 45.15 31.27
C LEU A 531 -11.88 46.16 30.91
N LEU A 532 -11.01 45.84 29.94
CA LEU A 532 -10.06 46.83 29.42
C LEU A 532 -10.78 48.03 28.80
N MET A 533 -11.72 47.80 27.89
CA MET A 533 -12.49 48.86 27.22
C MET A 533 -13.23 49.73 28.25
N LEU A 534 -13.87 49.11 29.24
CA LEU A 534 -14.59 49.80 30.30
C LEU A 534 -13.67 50.49 31.32
N ALA A 535 -12.35 50.31 31.27
CA ALA A 535 -11.40 51.07 32.07
C ALA A 535 -10.95 52.38 31.39
N LEU A 536 -11.06 52.47 30.05
CA LEU A 536 -10.59 53.61 29.27
C LEU A 536 -11.45 54.88 29.53
N PRO A 537 -10.89 56.09 29.42
CA PRO A 537 -11.67 57.31 29.49
C PRO A 537 -12.63 57.47 28.30
N GLY A 538 -13.65 58.31 28.46
CA GLY A 538 -14.65 58.60 27.43
C GLY A 538 -15.96 57.81 27.54
N SER A 539 -16.72 57.79 26.44
CA SER A 539 -17.99 57.07 26.36
C SER A 539 -17.76 55.58 26.06
N ALA A 540 -18.50 54.71 26.75
CA ALA A 540 -18.49 53.27 26.49
C ALA A 540 -19.76 52.86 25.75
N TYR A 541 -19.62 52.01 24.74
CA TYR A 541 -20.73 51.42 23.99
C TYR A 541 -20.73 49.91 24.22
N VAL A 542 -21.85 49.38 24.69
CA VAL A 542 -22.06 47.94 24.91
C VAL A 542 -23.11 47.46 23.90
N TYR A 543 -22.76 46.44 23.13
CA TYR A 543 -23.62 45.77 22.17
C TYR A 543 -24.58 44.82 22.85
N GLN A 544 -25.80 44.74 22.33
CA GLN A 544 -26.84 43.88 22.88
C GLN A 544 -26.41 42.41 22.88
N GLY A 545 -26.40 41.78 24.07
CA GLY A 545 -26.11 40.37 24.27
C GLY A 545 -24.70 40.06 24.74
N GLU A 546 -23.74 40.99 24.59
CA GLU A 546 -22.38 40.77 25.11
C GLU A 546 -22.36 40.71 26.65
N GLU A 547 -23.29 41.41 27.31
CA GLU A 547 -23.45 41.41 28.76
C GLU A 547 -23.91 40.06 29.33
N LEU A 548 -24.39 39.16 28.47
CA LEU A 548 -24.71 37.77 28.81
C LEU A 548 -23.66 36.79 28.25
N GLY A 549 -22.63 37.27 27.55
CA GLY A 549 -21.63 36.43 26.90
C GLY A 549 -22.19 35.61 25.73
N LEU A 550 -23.19 36.12 25.01
CA LEU A 550 -23.84 35.37 23.94
C LEU A 550 -22.90 35.19 22.74
N PRO A 551 -22.65 33.95 22.28
CA PRO A 551 -21.90 33.72 21.05
C PRO A 551 -22.75 34.06 19.82
N GLU A 552 -22.10 34.33 18.70
CA GLU A 552 -22.81 34.44 17.42
C GLU A 552 -23.52 33.12 17.07
N HIS A 553 -24.77 33.17 16.59
CA HIS A 553 -25.47 32.00 16.07
C HIS A 553 -24.93 31.59 14.69
N THR A 554 -23.85 30.82 14.70
CA THR A 554 -23.11 30.41 13.48
C THR A 554 -23.85 29.38 12.62
N THR A 555 -24.85 28.69 13.19
CA THR A 555 -25.66 27.64 12.54
C THR A 555 -27.05 28.11 12.09
N LEU A 556 -27.33 29.42 12.11
CA LEU A 556 -28.60 29.97 11.64
C LEU A 556 -28.86 29.54 10.17
N PRO A 557 -30.03 28.93 9.86
CA PRO A 557 -30.38 28.54 8.50
C PRO A 557 -30.30 29.70 7.51
N ASP A 558 -29.71 29.43 6.35
CA ASP A 558 -29.42 30.45 5.33
C ASP A 558 -30.68 31.12 4.76
N GLU A 559 -31.81 30.41 4.76
CA GLU A 559 -33.12 30.91 4.35
C GLU A 559 -33.68 31.99 5.30
N LEU A 560 -33.20 32.04 6.54
CA LEU A 560 -33.58 33.04 7.53
C LEU A 560 -32.67 34.28 7.51
N ARG A 561 -31.58 34.25 6.74
CA ARG A 561 -30.61 35.35 6.66
C ARG A 561 -31.15 36.49 5.79
N GLN A 562 -31.15 37.69 6.35
CA GLN A 562 -31.67 38.91 5.74
C GLN A 562 -30.64 40.06 5.73
N ASP A 563 -29.45 39.88 6.30
CA ASP A 563 -28.41 40.90 6.30
C ASP A 563 -28.03 41.27 4.86
N PRO A 564 -27.98 42.56 4.50
CA PRO A 564 -27.63 42.98 3.15
C PRO A 564 -26.30 42.41 2.65
N THR A 565 -25.35 42.14 3.55
CA THR A 565 -24.06 41.51 3.24
C THR A 565 -24.24 40.11 2.66
N TRP A 566 -25.18 39.32 3.21
CA TRP A 566 -25.51 37.98 2.72
C TRP A 566 -25.95 38.02 1.26
N LEU A 567 -26.86 38.92 0.92
CA LEU A 567 -27.35 39.07 -0.44
C LEU A 567 -26.30 39.68 -1.39
N ARG A 568 -25.60 40.74 -0.97
CA ARG A 568 -24.64 41.47 -1.81
C ARG A 568 -23.39 40.66 -2.15
N THR A 569 -23.02 39.70 -1.32
CA THR A 569 -21.85 38.84 -1.55
C THR A 569 -22.20 37.55 -2.31
N GLY A 570 -23.42 37.44 -2.84
CA GLY A 570 -23.86 36.22 -3.49
C GLY A 570 -23.93 35.03 -2.53
N ARG A 571 -24.32 35.28 -1.27
CA ARG A 571 -24.46 34.27 -0.21
C ARG A 571 -23.15 33.60 0.20
N THR A 572 -22.04 34.35 0.17
CA THR A 572 -20.71 33.85 0.58
C THR A 572 -20.27 34.39 1.94
N VAL A 573 -20.79 35.54 2.37
CA VAL A 573 -20.50 36.14 3.68
C VAL A 573 -21.78 36.22 4.51
N ARG A 574 -21.81 35.50 5.64
CA ARG A 574 -22.99 35.27 6.49
C ARG A 574 -23.68 36.51 7.06
N GLY A 575 -23.00 37.67 7.08
CA GLY A 575 -23.53 38.93 7.61
C GLY A 575 -23.72 38.92 9.13
N ARG A 576 -24.57 39.82 9.66
CA ARG A 576 -24.71 40.02 11.11
C ARG A 576 -25.97 39.40 11.72
N ASP A 577 -26.75 38.63 10.95
CA ASP A 577 -28.00 38.06 11.47
C ASP A 577 -27.78 37.12 12.66
N GLY A 578 -26.64 36.40 12.69
CA GLY A 578 -26.26 35.55 13.80
C GLY A 578 -26.08 36.29 15.13
N CYS A 579 -25.82 37.60 15.08
CA CYS A 579 -25.68 38.47 16.26
C CYS A 579 -26.94 39.31 16.53
N ARG A 580 -27.99 39.17 15.70
CA ARG A 580 -29.27 39.91 15.82
C ARG A 580 -30.39 39.00 16.33
N VAL A 581 -30.02 37.86 16.90
CA VAL A 581 -30.92 36.88 17.51
C VAL A 581 -31.47 37.46 18.82
N PRO A 582 -32.75 37.23 19.17
CA PRO A 582 -33.32 37.80 20.39
C PRO A 582 -32.62 37.34 21.67
N VAL A 583 -32.59 38.21 22.68
CA VAL A 583 -31.90 37.97 23.97
C VAL A 583 -32.64 36.93 24.83
N PRO A 584 -31.92 36.00 25.49
CA PRO A 584 -32.49 35.04 26.43
C PRO A 584 -32.66 35.63 27.84
N TRP A 585 -33.91 35.73 28.30
CA TRP A 585 -34.28 36.28 29.61
C TRP A 585 -34.53 35.24 30.69
N VAL A 586 -35.17 34.12 30.33
CA VAL A 586 -35.57 33.02 31.23
C VAL A 586 -35.32 31.69 30.53
N ALA A 587 -34.37 30.90 31.01
CA ALA A 587 -33.86 29.70 30.32
C ALA A 587 -34.93 28.66 29.96
N ASP A 588 -35.93 28.47 30.81
CA ASP A 588 -36.93 27.42 30.62
C ASP A 588 -38.27 27.93 30.06
N ALA A 589 -38.36 29.23 29.75
CA ALA A 589 -39.56 29.82 29.16
C ALA A 589 -39.55 29.69 27.61
N PRO A 590 -40.73 29.71 26.95
CA PRO A 590 -40.79 29.73 25.49
C PRO A 590 -39.93 30.86 24.90
N ALA A 591 -39.12 30.52 23.87
CA ALA A 591 -38.12 31.43 23.28
C ALA A 591 -37.25 32.15 24.34
N TYR A 592 -36.80 31.41 25.34
CA TYR A 592 -36.03 31.92 26.47
C TYR A 592 -36.66 33.16 27.13
N GLY A 593 -37.98 33.24 27.18
CA GLY A 593 -38.71 34.37 27.76
C GLY A 593 -38.79 35.61 26.85
N PHE A 594 -38.40 35.49 25.58
CA PHE A 594 -38.56 36.56 24.60
C PHE A 594 -40.02 36.73 24.15
N SER A 595 -40.77 35.64 23.95
CA SER A 595 -42.20 35.70 23.63
C SER A 595 -42.98 34.56 24.28
N PRO A 596 -44.24 34.80 24.72
CA PRO A 596 -45.06 33.78 25.36
C PRO A 596 -45.45 32.64 24.40
N THR A 597 -45.29 32.84 23.09
CA THR A 597 -45.65 31.87 22.04
C THR A 597 -44.48 31.00 21.60
N GLY A 598 -43.25 31.29 22.06
CA GLY A 598 -42.04 30.65 21.56
C GLY A 598 -41.60 31.12 20.17
N ARG A 599 -42.33 32.04 19.53
CA ARG A 599 -41.96 32.62 18.23
C ARG A 599 -41.01 33.81 18.39
N THR A 600 -40.01 33.89 17.52
CA THR A 600 -39.01 34.95 17.43
C THR A 600 -38.80 35.38 15.97
N TRP A 601 -38.21 36.56 15.73
CA TRP A 601 -37.88 37.00 14.36
C TRP A 601 -36.66 36.25 13.78
N LEU A 602 -35.79 35.72 14.64
CA LEU A 602 -34.76 34.74 14.33
C LEU A 602 -34.72 33.68 15.44
N PRO A 603 -34.55 32.39 15.13
CA PRO A 603 -34.47 31.33 16.13
C PRO A 603 -33.27 31.56 17.05
N GLN A 604 -33.49 31.34 18.35
CA GLN A 604 -32.40 31.33 19.33
C GLN A 604 -31.74 29.95 19.33
N PRO A 605 -30.40 29.86 19.35
CA PRO A 605 -29.71 28.57 19.43
C PRO A 605 -29.85 27.98 20.83
N GLU A 606 -29.82 26.64 20.94
CA GLU A 606 -29.92 25.94 22.23
C GLU A 606 -28.84 26.39 23.24
N ALA A 607 -27.66 26.77 22.74
CA ALA A 607 -26.56 27.29 23.53
C ALA A 607 -26.90 28.57 24.33
N TYR A 608 -27.98 29.28 24.02
CA TYR A 608 -28.39 30.48 24.76
C TYR A 608 -29.08 30.17 26.08
N GLY A 609 -29.67 28.98 26.24
CA GLY A 609 -30.39 28.61 27.48
C GLY A 609 -29.53 28.73 28.74
N PRO A 610 -28.33 28.12 28.78
CA PRO A 610 -27.40 28.27 29.91
C PRO A 610 -26.93 29.71 30.16
N LEU A 611 -26.98 30.57 29.15
CA LEU A 611 -26.55 31.97 29.21
C LEU A 611 -27.69 32.95 29.49
N ALA A 612 -28.92 32.47 29.68
CA ALA A 612 -30.07 33.32 29.95
C ALA A 612 -29.88 34.17 31.22
N ARG A 613 -30.48 35.37 31.22
CA ARG A 613 -30.33 36.33 32.32
C ARG A 613 -30.67 35.74 33.70
N ASP A 614 -31.74 34.95 33.80
CA ASP A 614 -32.15 34.31 35.05
C ASP A 614 -31.12 33.30 35.60
N ARG A 615 -30.29 32.72 34.74
CA ARG A 615 -29.20 31.81 35.12
C ARG A 615 -27.92 32.55 35.54
N GLN A 616 -27.79 33.83 35.22
CA GLN A 616 -26.62 34.64 35.56
C GLN A 616 -26.87 35.65 36.68
N ARG A 617 -28.10 36.16 36.81
CA ARG A 617 -28.42 37.18 37.81
C ARG A 617 -28.22 36.64 39.24
N GLY A 618 -27.41 37.35 40.02
CA GLY A 618 -27.05 36.97 41.38
C GLY A 618 -26.05 35.80 41.47
N VAL A 619 -25.50 35.34 40.34
CA VAL A 619 -24.47 34.29 40.31
C VAL A 619 -23.09 34.94 40.31
N PRO A 620 -22.28 34.74 41.37
CA PRO A 620 -20.91 35.25 41.43
C PRO A 620 -20.08 34.76 40.25
N GLY A 621 -19.27 35.66 39.66
CA GLY A 621 -18.39 35.33 38.53
C GLY A 621 -19.11 35.18 37.17
N SER A 622 -20.43 35.32 37.12
CA SER A 622 -21.16 35.33 35.83
C SER A 622 -20.81 36.56 34.99
N THR A 623 -20.91 36.43 33.67
CA THR A 623 -20.68 37.54 32.73
C THR A 623 -21.60 38.71 33.05
N TYR A 624 -22.89 38.44 33.32
CA TYR A 624 -23.86 39.46 33.69
C TYR A 624 -23.46 40.26 34.93
N GLU A 625 -23.09 39.60 36.02
CA GLU A 625 -22.70 40.30 37.25
C GLU A 625 -21.35 41.04 37.09
N MET A 626 -20.42 40.51 36.28
CA MET A 626 -19.19 41.21 35.92
C MET A 626 -19.48 42.53 35.19
N TYR A 627 -20.32 42.53 34.14
CA TYR A 627 -20.68 43.76 33.42
C TYR A 627 -21.37 44.77 34.33
N ARG A 628 -22.27 44.31 35.21
CA ARG A 628 -22.93 45.17 36.19
C ARG A 628 -21.95 45.81 37.16
N ALA A 629 -21.03 45.03 37.72
CA ALA A 629 -19.99 45.51 38.62
C ALA A 629 -19.06 46.51 37.90
N ALA A 630 -18.61 46.18 36.68
CA ALA A 630 -17.76 47.05 35.87
C ALA A 630 -18.42 48.40 35.60
N LEU A 631 -19.69 48.42 35.17
CA LEU A 631 -20.41 49.66 34.88
C LEU A 631 -20.70 50.48 36.15
N ALA A 632 -20.98 49.83 37.28
CA ALA A 632 -21.14 50.48 38.57
C ALA A 632 -19.84 51.14 39.03
N LEU A 633 -18.73 50.37 39.04
CA LEU A 633 -17.40 50.86 39.40
C LEU A 633 -16.91 51.96 38.46
N ARG A 634 -17.14 51.82 37.15
CA ARG A 634 -16.83 52.84 36.15
C ARG A 634 -17.48 54.18 36.48
N ARG A 635 -18.75 54.14 36.88
CA ARG A 635 -19.51 55.32 37.29
C ARG A 635 -19.00 55.89 38.63
N GLU A 636 -18.78 55.02 39.61
CA GLU A 636 -18.27 55.39 40.94
C GLU A 636 -16.92 56.11 40.86
N CYS A 637 -15.96 55.53 40.13
CA CYS A 637 -14.62 56.08 39.94
C CYS A 637 -14.55 57.20 38.89
N ARG A 638 -15.68 57.58 38.28
CA ARG A 638 -15.74 58.57 37.19
C ARG A 638 -14.77 58.28 36.04
N LEU A 639 -14.51 57.01 35.72
CA LEU A 639 -13.46 56.64 34.73
C LEU A 639 -13.72 57.26 33.35
N GLY A 640 -14.98 57.50 32.99
CA GLY A 640 -15.35 58.15 31.71
C GLY A 640 -14.86 59.60 31.58
N GLU A 641 -14.60 60.30 32.70
CA GLU A 641 -14.08 61.66 32.72
C GLU A 641 -12.58 61.73 33.06
N GLY A 642 -11.97 60.57 33.36
CA GLY A 642 -10.57 60.51 33.76
C GLY A 642 -9.61 60.59 32.57
N SER A 643 -8.36 60.22 32.84
CA SER A 643 -7.26 60.23 31.87
C SER A 643 -6.63 58.84 31.77
N LEU A 644 -5.91 58.58 30.68
CA LEU A 644 -5.19 57.34 30.49
C LEU A 644 -3.70 57.57 30.72
N GLU A 645 -3.11 56.79 31.63
CA GLU A 645 -1.67 56.67 31.83
C GLU A 645 -1.26 55.21 31.64
N TRP A 646 -0.25 54.93 30.80
CA TRP A 646 0.29 53.57 30.66
C TRP A 646 1.21 53.22 31.83
N LEU A 647 1.09 52.00 32.36
CA LEU A 647 1.99 51.53 33.42
C LEU A 647 3.29 50.97 32.82
N PRO A 648 4.46 51.56 33.18
CA PRO A 648 5.75 51.04 32.74
C PRO A 648 6.19 49.84 33.59
N GLY A 649 7.15 49.05 33.08
CA GLY A 649 7.81 48.00 33.86
C GLY A 649 7.02 46.70 34.03
N LEU A 650 5.95 46.52 33.27
CA LEU A 650 5.21 45.25 33.20
C LEU A 650 5.92 44.26 32.26
N PRO A 651 5.76 42.93 32.47
CA PRO A 651 6.29 41.94 31.55
C PRO A 651 5.73 42.12 30.12
N ASP A 652 6.53 41.74 29.11
CA ASP A 652 6.09 41.73 27.72
C ASP A 652 4.83 40.87 27.55
N GLY A 653 3.77 41.43 26.95
CA GLY A 653 2.46 40.78 26.84
C GLY A 653 1.54 40.98 28.05
N VAL A 654 1.90 41.84 29.00
CA VAL A 654 0.97 42.35 30.02
C VAL A 654 0.69 43.82 29.73
N LEU A 655 -0.59 44.12 29.47
CA LEU A 655 -1.04 45.49 29.27
C LEU A 655 -1.49 46.07 30.61
N GLY A 656 -0.99 47.24 30.98
CA GLY A 656 -1.45 47.94 32.18
C GLY A 656 -1.67 49.42 31.95
N LEU A 657 -2.80 49.93 32.43
CA LEU A 657 -3.11 51.35 32.40
C LEU A 657 -3.70 51.80 33.73
N ARG A 658 -3.53 53.08 34.03
CA ARG A 658 -4.18 53.77 35.13
C ARG A 658 -5.17 54.79 34.58
N ASN A 659 -6.35 54.83 35.19
CA ASN A 659 -7.36 55.85 34.99
C ASN A 659 -7.94 56.29 36.34
N GLY A 660 -7.51 57.46 36.81
CA GLY A 660 -7.80 57.90 38.17
C GLY A 660 -7.20 56.94 39.22
N GLU A 661 -8.04 56.48 40.14
CA GLU A 661 -7.66 55.53 41.20
C GLU A 661 -7.67 54.07 40.74
N VAL A 662 -8.09 53.78 39.50
CA VAL A 662 -8.19 52.41 38.99
C VAL A 662 -7.00 52.08 38.11
N VAL A 663 -6.33 50.98 38.43
CA VAL A 663 -5.35 50.30 37.58
C VAL A 663 -6.02 49.11 36.89
N ALA A 664 -6.04 49.11 35.56
CA ALA A 664 -6.50 47.96 34.77
C ALA A 664 -5.29 47.19 34.22
N LEU A 665 -5.25 45.89 34.45
CA LEU A 665 -4.22 44.98 33.94
C LEU A 665 -4.87 43.90 33.08
N VAL A 666 -4.23 43.54 31.98
CA VAL A 666 -4.65 42.47 31.06
C VAL A 666 -3.46 41.60 30.75
N ASN A 667 -3.56 40.31 31.04
CA ASN A 667 -2.52 39.35 30.72
C ASN A 667 -2.84 38.66 29.38
N VAL A 668 -2.08 38.99 28.34
CA VAL A 668 -2.14 38.30 27.03
C VAL A 668 -0.95 37.37 26.80
N THR A 669 -0.16 37.11 27.85
CA THR A 669 0.88 36.08 27.83
C THR A 669 0.27 34.67 27.92
N GLY A 670 1.11 33.64 27.77
CA GLY A 670 0.71 32.25 27.96
C GLY A 670 0.76 31.75 29.41
N GLU A 671 1.21 32.58 30.37
CA GLU A 671 1.48 32.16 31.75
C GLU A 671 0.86 33.14 32.77
N PRO A 672 0.55 32.70 34.01
CA PRO A 672 0.09 33.63 35.05
C PRO A 672 1.16 34.67 35.43
N VAL A 673 0.77 35.92 35.63
CA VAL A 673 1.68 37.02 36.00
C VAL A 673 1.30 37.59 37.36
N ALA A 674 2.26 38.00 38.17
CA ALA A 674 1.96 38.60 39.47
C ALA A 674 1.24 39.95 39.30
N VAL A 675 0.22 40.21 40.11
CA VAL A 675 -0.36 41.55 40.23
C VAL A 675 0.67 42.43 40.99
N PRO A 676 0.97 43.66 40.54
CA PRO A 676 1.94 44.53 41.22
C PRO A 676 1.60 44.75 42.70
N ASP A 677 2.64 44.73 43.54
CA ASP A 677 2.50 44.89 44.99
C ASP A 677 1.78 46.18 45.37
N GLY A 678 0.89 46.09 46.36
CA GLY A 678 0.14 47.23 46.89
C GLY A 678 -1.14 47.57 46.14
N LEU A 679 -1.50 46.80 45.11
CA LEU A 679 -2.78 46.91 44.41
C LEU A 679 -3.78 45.87 44.91
N GLU A 680 -4.98 46.30 45.32
CA GLU A 680 -6.07 45.40 45.70
C GLU A 680 -7.02 45.19 44.52
N VAL A 681 -7.20 43.93 44.08
CA VAL A 681 -8.12 43.62 42.98
C VAL A 681 -9.56 43.83 43.42
N VAL A 682 -10.24 44.76 42.76
CA VAL A 682 -11.65 45.12 43.01
C VAL A 682 -12.62 44.50 41.98
N LEU A 683 -12.11 44.07 40.82
CA LEU A 683 -12.90 43.39 39.80
C LEU A 683 -11.99 42.52 38.91
N ALA A 684 -12.47 41.35 38.50
CA ALA A 684 -11.75 40.43 37.60
C ALA A 684 -12.68 39.90 36.50
N SER A 685 -12.11 39.63 35.32
CA SER A 685 -12.84 39.01 34.19
C SER A 685 -12.95 37.50 34.30
N GLY A 686 -12.18 36.89 35.21
CA GLY A 686 -12.07 35.45 35.45
C GLY A 686 -11.56 35.19 36.87
N GLU A 687 -11.45 33.91 37.24
CA GLU A 687 -10.91 33.51 38.54
C GLU A 687 -9.40 33.77 38.61
N LEU A 688 -8.90 34.23 39.76
CA LEU A 688 -7.47 34.50 39.97
C LEU A 688 -6.74 33.27 40.50
N ASP A 689 -5.46 33.15 40.18
CA ASP A 689 -4.57 32.12 40.74
C ASP A 689 -3.82 32.71 41.95
N GLY A 690 -4.52 32.79 43.08
CA GLY A 690 -4.02 33.48 44.27
C GLY A 690 -3.85 34.98 44.02
N ASP A 691 -2.61 35.47 44.10
CA ASP A 691 -2.20 36.86 43.79
C ASP A 691 -1.74 37.04 42.32
N ARG A 692 -1.91 36.00 41.49
CA ARG A 692 -1.50 36.02 40.08
C ARG A 692 -2.70 36.17 39.15
N LEU A 693 -2.49 36.96 38.11
CA LEU A 693 -3.39 37.19 36.99
C LEU A 693 -3.16 36.13 35.91
N PRO A 694 -4.10 35.19 35.67
CA PRO A 694 -3.95 34.15 34.65
C PRO A 694 -3.94 34.70 33.22
N ALA A 695 -3.42 33.90 32.30
CA ALA A 695 -3.47 34.20 30.86
C ALA A 695 -4.91 34.42 30.38
N GLY A 696 -5.11 35.44 29.53
CA GLY A 696 -6.42 35.80 28.98
C GLY A 696 -7.34 36.52 29.96
N THR A 697 -6.89 36.90 31.16
CA THR A 697 -7.71 37.57 32.18
C THR A 697 -7.36 39.05 32.29
N ALA A 698 -8.36 39.87 32.63
CA ALA A 698 -8.20 41.27 33.02
C ALA A 698 -8.66 41.50 34.46
N VAL A 699 -8.01 42.43 35.16
CA VAL A 699 -8.40 42.89 36.49
C VAL A 699 -8.42 44.41 36.57
N TRP A 700 -9.28 44.94 37.42
CA TRP A 700 -9.19 46.30 37.95
C TRP A 700 -8.74 46.22 39.39
N ALA A 701 -7.76 47.04 39.75
CA ALA A 701 -7.23 47.15 41.09
C ALA A 701 -7.14 48.61 41.54
N ARG A 702 -7.10 48.85 42.85
CA ARG A 702 -6.92 50.18 43.46
C ARG A 702 -5.71 50.20 44.39
#